data_AF-A0A2U3DWZ7-F1
#
_entry.id   AF-A0A2U3DWZ7-F1
#
_cell.length_a   1.000
_cell.length_b   1.000
_cell.length_c   1.000
_cell.angle_alpha   90.00
_cell.angle_beta   90.00
_cell.angle_gamma   90.00
#
_symmetry.space_group_name_H-M   'P 1'
#
loop_
_entity.id
_entity.type
_entity.pdbx_description
1 polymer ?
#
loop_
_entity_poly.entity_id
_entity_poly.type
_entity_poly.pdbx_seq_one_letter_code
_entity_poly.pdbx_strand_id
1 'polypeptide(L)'
;MIALLRRGMWDVVKGATAGSTGTWAGGGAEAGPPAGDGQRGSDVLALNDGNSESRARVKPTLRNVTMPNLAGFSDNPLRTKHDVTRASEAFLHPLVPYFSKYHARVKIPVNSAAHFDDLAAQLEGYARPLWVVGALLSDPGVAQGIGARDSLLQPWIDGLQHGVDPSSPEFWGDIIDMDQRMVEAEIISFALLAAPAAFYDPLSDDCKKHLANWLYGLNGKQMPENNWRWFRVMSNLALIKVCGRPREELWPLMEKDFQTLDSFDIGDGWSADGPWRPVTENPEDEGSGSSAAYGRHADYYSGSFAIQFSQQLYSKLAADLDPGRAAQYRERARQFSRTFWRFFGCDGAGIPYGRSLTYRFAMSGFYAAFAFAGLCDDNDPLTSHGFVKGMLLRNLRWWANNSEDIFWPDGTLNIGFMYPNMYMAEPYNSPQSPYWALKSLIVAALPAEHAFWAAEELPHPLKASTDDRQPPVPGVELVKPARQILCNHERGSHHFLLSSGPFAVWPMKVPEAKYSKFAYSSSFGFSVPAGSTINQLAPDNTLALSLDDGDTWAVRWISIGETKPTELTVNGEVVPALVNRWRPWRKRTVEVETTLVAPCSQWPDWHVRVHRIRSVSSLRDCESITTVEGGFAIDGRRCSDGRSLWNGRSQGRSDTALSAYGITSGSEGAFETPTTAFVMSSAGASGIVDLSPPGPFESTAGEVMKTDPNTNLLTPRTLLPIIRKASGNFPSQEFVLATAVFAVTSKPGPRHEGLDGVDQRWTKAPKISWDQNRHFTLA
;
A
#
# COMPACT_ATOMS: atom_id res chain seq x y z
N MET A 1 20.43 -9.29 27.46
CA MET A 1 20.02 -10.23 26.39
C MET A 1 20.68 -10.00 25.02
N ILE A 2 21.52 -8.96 24.83
CA ILE A 2 22.39 -8.81 23.62
C ILE A 2 23.77 -9.49 23.78
N ALA A 3 24.13 -9.93 25.00
CA ALA A 3 25.41 -10.58 25.27
C ALA A 3 25.46 -12.10 24.99
N LEU A 4 24.31 -12.76 24.80
CA LEU A 4 24.25 -14.24 24.60
C LEU A 4 24.24 -14.68 23.13
N LEU A 5 24.03 -13.76 22.18
CA LEU A 5 24.07 -14.07 20.74
C LEU A 5 25.46 -13.86 20.10
N ARG A 6 26.46 -13.34 20.83
CA ARG A 6 27.83 -13.14 20.31
C ARG A 6 28.82 -14.28 20.60
N ARG A 7 28.45 -15.28 21.42
CA ARG A 7 29.36 -16.39 21.78
C ARG A 7 29.13 -17.70 21.02
N GLY A 8 28.11 -17.80 20.16
CA GLY A 8 27.79 -19.04 19.44
C GLY A 8 28.42 -19.20 18.05
N MET A 9 29.26 -18.27 17.59
CA MET A 9 29.69 -18.21 16.17
C MET A 9 31.22 -18.29 15.95
N TRP A 10 32.01 -18.62 16.98
CA TRP A 10 33.47 -18.63 16.89
C TRP A 10 34.17 -19.97 17.20
N ASP A 11 33.43 -21.08 17.39
CA ASP A 11 34.02 -22.39 17.74
C ASP A 11 33.81 -23.52 16.70
N VAL A 12 33.57 -23.20 15.42
CA VAL A 12 33.48 -24.22 14.34
C VAL A 12 34.48 -23.99 13.19
N VAL A 13 35.59 -23.28 13.44
CA VAL A 13 36.70 -23.21 12.48
C VAL A 13 38.04 -23.47 13.17
N LYS A 14 38.21 -24.67 13.74
CA LYS A 14 39.51 -25.32 13.92
C LYS A 14 39.34 -26.84 13.93
N GLY A 15 39.76 -27.49 12.84
CA GLY A 15 40.03 -28.92 12.84
C GLY A 15 39.57 -29.67 11.59
N ALA A 16 40.27 -29.47 10.47
CA ALA A 16 40.41 -30.51 9.43
C ALA A 16 41.46 -30.06 8.40
N THR A 17 42.73 -30.22 8.74
CA THR A 17 43.80 -30.40 7.74
C THR A 17 44.07 -31.89 7.62
N ALA A 18 43.87 -32.48 6.44
CA ALA A 18 44.78 -33.44 5.82
C ALA A 18 44.23 -33.94 4.47
N GLY A 19 45.05 -33.79 3.43
CA GLY A 19 45.23 -34.83 2.42
C GLY A 19 44.33 -34.80 1.18
N SER A 20 44.81 -34.20 0.10
CA SER A 20 45.37 -34.95 -1.05
C SER A 20 45.29 -34.14 -2.35
N THR A 21 46.42 -34.21 -3.05
CA THR A 21 46.76 -33.55 -4.31
C THR A 21 46.05 -34.22 -5.50
N GLY A 22 45.53 -33.41 -6.43
CA GLY A 22 45.06 -33.88 -7.73
C GLY A 22 45.03 -32.75 -8.76
N THR A 23 46.13 -32.61 -9.50
CA THR A 23 46.27 -31.78 -10.70
C THR A 23 45.36 -32.25 -11.83
N TRP A 24 44.70 -31.33 -12.55
CA TRP A 24 44.46 -31.49 -13.99
C TRP A 24 44.43 -30.12 -14.69
N ALA A 25 45.22 -30.05 -15.76
CA ALA A 25 45.52 -28.88 -16.56
C ALA A 25 44.57 -28.73 -17.75
N GLY A 26 44.42 -27.47 -18.18
CA GLY A 26 44.36 -26.94 -19.55
C GLY A 26 43.81 -27.75 -20.73
N GLY A 27 42.96 -27.08 -21.51
CA GLY A 27 42.71 -27.41 -22.91
C GLY A 27 41.70 -26.45 -23.54
N GLY A 28 42.18 -25.50 -24.34
CA GLY A 28 41.34 -24.70 -25.24
C GLY A 28 41.24 -25.36 -26.62
N ALA A 29 40.23 -24.96 -27.41
CA ALA A 29 40.30 -24.82 -28.87
C ALA A 29 38.97 -24.29 -29.45
N GLU A 30 39.11 -23.40 -30.42
CA GLU A 30 38.09 -22.83 -31.32
C GLU A 30 37.54 -23.85 -32.34
N ALA A 31 36.37 -23.55 -32.92
CA ALA A 31 36.15 -23.36 -34.37
C ALA A 31 34.74 -23.79 -34.88
N GLY A 32 34.08 -22.87 -35.60
CA GLY A 32 33.49 -23.14 -36.93
C GLY A 32 32.07 -23.75 -37.05
N PRO A 33 31.15 -23.13 -37.84
CA PRO A 33 29.79 -23.61 -38.10
C PRO A 33 29.68 -24.45 -39.39
N PRO A 34 28.48 -24.93 -39.75
CA PRO A 34 28.09 -24.90 -41.15
C PRO A 34 26.66 -24.42 -41.43
N ALA A 35 26.54 -23.84 -42.62
CA ALA A 35 25.31 -23.47 -43.31
C ALA A 35 24.62 -24.68 -43.97
N GLY A 36 23.33 -24.53 -44.29
CA GLY A 36 22.56 -25.46 -45.11
C GLY A 36 21.34 -24.77 -45.73
N ASP A 37 21.38 -24.67 -47.06
CA ASP A 37 20.47 -23.99 -47.99
C ASP A 37 19.18 -24.79 -48.26
N GLY A 38 18.09 -24.15 -48.69
CA GLY A 38 16.84 -24.85 -49.05
C GLY A 38 15.72 -23.96 -49.58
N GLN A 39 15.59 -23.92 -50.92
CA GLN A 39 14.77 -23.05 -51.75
C GLN A 39 13.24 -23.31 -51.80
N ARG A 40 12.52 -22.20 -52.09
CA ARG A 40 11.39 -21.99 -53.04
C ARG A 40 10.02 -22.63 -52.79
N GLY A 41 9.02 -21.74 -52.72
CA GLY A 41 7.62 -21.98 -53.10
C GLY A 41 6.93 -20.63 -53.31
N SER A 42 6.88 -20.18 -54.56
CA SER A 42 6.27 -18.93 -55.02
C SER A 42 4.85 -19.21 -55.53
N ASP A 43 3.83 -18.58 -54.96
CA ASP A 43 2.52 -18.44 -55.59
C ASP A 43 2.20 -16.97 -55.85
N VAL A 44 2.07 -16.68 -57.13
CA VAL A 44 1.67 -15.41 -57.72
C VAL A 44 0.15 -15.49 -57.93
N LEU A 45 -0.62 -14.60 -57.32
CA LEU A 45 -1.99 -14.31 -57.76
C LEU A 45 -2.16 -12.81 -57.99
N ALA A 46 -2.43 -12.54 -59.27
CA ALA A 46 -2.77 -11.32 -59.98
C ALA A 46 -3.32 -10.14 -59.17
N LEU A 47 -2.73 -8.97 -59.44
CA LEU A 47 -3.27 -7.64 -59.22
C LEU A 47 -4.53 -7.44 -60.05
N ASN A 48 -5.60 -6.95 -59.42
CA ASN A 48 -6.74 -6.35 -60.09
C ASN A 48 -6.89 -4.94 -59.52
N ASP A 49 -6.58 -3.94 -60.35
CA ASP A 49 -6.77 -2.53 -60.06
C ASP A 49 -8.26 -2.15 -60.19
N GLY A 50 -8.76 -1.40 -59.20
CA GLY A 50 -10.05 -0.72 -59.31
C GLY A 50 -10.82 -0.70 -57.99
N ASN A 51 -10.57 0.30 -57.15
CA ASN A 51 -11.52 1.40 -56.95
C ASN A 51 -11.00 2.31 -55.82
N SER A 52 -10.95 3.60 -56.12
CA SER A 52 -10.64 4.68 -55.20
C SER A 52 -11.79 4.88 -54.20
N GLU A 53 -11.54 4.76 -52.91
CA GLU A 53 -12.30 5.47 -51.88
C GLU A 53 -11.49 5.60 -50.59
N SER A 54 -11.40 6.83 -50.10
CA SER A 54 -10.63 7.26 -48.94
C SER A 54 -11.11 6.58 -47.65
N ARG A 55 -10.36 5.58 -47.17
CA ARG A 55 -10.45 5.11 -45.78
C ARG A 55 -9.24 5.62 -45.00
N ALA A 56 -9.49 6.56 -44.09
CA ALA A 56 -8.54 6.92 -43.04
C ALA A 56 -8.13 5.63 -42.32
N ARG A 57 -6.87 5.22 -42.46
CA ARG A 57 -6.29 4.14 -41.67
C ARG A 57 -6.19 4.63 -40.22
N VAL A 58 -7.24 4.39 -39.44
CA VAL A 58 -7.11 4.34 -37.98
C VAL A 58 -6.14 3.21 -37.69
N LYS A 59 -4.89 3.56 -37.36
CA LYS A 59 -3.94 2.58 -36.83
C LYS A 59 -4.56 2.02 -35.55
N PRO A 60 -4.68 0.69 -35.39
CA PRO A 60 -5.10 0.14 -34.10
C PRO A 60 -4.07 0.60 -33.07
N THR A 61 -4.51 1.31 -32.04
CA THR A 61 -3.72 1.54 -30.84
C THR A 61 -3.32 0.16 -30.29
N LEU A 62 -2.03 -0.05 -30.04
CA LEU A 62 -1.43 -1.30 -29.54
C LEU A 62 -1.98 -1.78 -28.17
N ARG A 63 -2.99 -1.10 -27.59
CA ARG A 63 -3.65 -1.45 -26.33
C ARG A 63 -4.71 -2.56 -26.45
N ASN A 64 -4.98 -3.11 -27.64
CA ASN A 64 -6.11 -4.04 -27.84
C ASN A 64 -5.86 -5.51 -27.48
N VAL A 65 -4.74 -5.85 -26.82
CA VAL A 65 -4.60 -7.14 -26.13
C VAL A 65 -4.75 -6.87 -24.65
N THR A 66 -5.99 -6.78 -24.17
CA THR A 66 -6.30 -6.69 -22.74
C THR A 66 -5.94 -8.02 -22.09
N MET A 67 -5.11 -7.97 -21.05
CA MET A 67 -4.87 -9.08 -20.13
C MET A 67 -6.21 -9.58 -19.55
N PRO A 68 -6.31 -10.85 -19.12
CA PRO A 68 -7.60 -11.42 -18.79
C PRO A 68 -8.21 -10.74 -17.56
N ASN A 69 -9.33 -10.05 -17.79
CA ASN A 69 -10.24 -9.60 -16.75
C ASN A 69 -10.84 -10.81 -16.02
N LEU A 70 -11.05 -10.71 -14.71
CA LEU A 70 -11.76 -11.74 -13.94
C LEU A 70 -13.26 -11.55 -14.11
N ALA A 71 -13.88 -12.39 -14.95
CA ALA A 71 -15.34 -12.40 -15.14
C ALA A 71 -16.05 -12.58 -13.79
N GLY A 72 -17.08 -11.77 -13.53
CA GLY A 72 -17.77 -11.75 -12.25
C GLY A 72 -17.24 -10.70 -11.26
N PHE A 73 -16.03 -10.17 -11.47
CA PHE A 73 -15.47 -9.05 -10.70
C PHE A 73 -15.17 -7.84 -11.58
N SER A 74 -14.34 -7.99 -12.61
CA SER A 74 -13.91 -6.89 -13.48
C SER A 74 -15.06 -6.27 -14.29
N ASP A 75 -16.07 -7.08 -14.62
CA ASP A 75 -17.29 -6.68 -15.35
C ASP A 75 -18.48 -6.39 -14.41
N ASN A 76 -18.21 -6.25 -13.11
CA ASN A 76 -19.25 -6.21 -12.09
C ASN A 76 -19.64 -4.77 -11.72
N PRO A 77 -20.92 -4.38 -11.82
CA PRO A 77 -21.35 -3.05 -11.44
C PRO A 77 -21.23 -2.79 -9.93
N LEU A 78 -21.18 -3.82 -9.08
CA LEU A 78 -20.95 -3.73 -7.63
C LEU A 78 -21.86 -2.69 -6.95
N ARG A 79 -23.19 -2.89 -7.07
CA ARG A 79 -24.22 -2.01 -6.49
C ARG A 79 -25.09 -2.72 -5.46
N THR A 80 -25.28 -4.02 -5.63
CA THR A 80 -26.24 -4.83 -4.87
C THR A 80 -25.56 -5.96 -4.12
N LYS A 81 -26.32 -6.63 -3.23
CA LYS A 81 -25.88 -7.87 -2.60
C LYS A 81 -25.51 -8.94 -3.64
N HIS A 82 -26.35 -9.10 -4.66
CA HIS A 82 -26.11 -10.06 -5.73
C HIS A 82 -24.78 -9.81 -6.45
N ASP A 83 -24.46 -8.55 -6.72
CA ASP A 83 -23.18 -8.16 -7.31
C ASP A 83 -21.99 -8.54 -6.42
N VAL A 84 -22.07 -8.28 -5.11
CA VAL A 84 -21.02 -8.66 -4.15
C VAL A 84 -20.89 -10.17 -4.01
N THR A 85 -22.00 -10.92 -4.05
CA THR A 85 -21.97 -12.39 -4.11
C THR A 85 -21.31 -12.89 -5.39
N ARG A 86 -21.63 -12.30 -6.55
CA ARG A 86 -21.01 -12.66 -7.83
C ARG A 86 -19.50 -12.39 -7.85
N ALA A 87 -19.07 -11.25 -7.29
CA ALA A 87 -17.65 -10.94 -7.12
C ALA A 87 -16.96 -11.93 -6.16
N SER A 88 -17.63 -12.29 -5.07
CA SER A 88 -17.15 -13.28 -4.12
C SER A 88 -16.90 -14.64 -4.78
N GLU A 89 -17.88 -15.15 -5.52
CA GLU A 89 -17.76 -16.41 -6.28
C GLU A 89 -16.65 -16.33 -7.33
N ALA A 90 -16.51 -15.19 -8.02
CA ALA A 90 -15.46 -14.97 -9.01
C ALA A 90 -14.04 -15.12 -8.43
N PHE A 91 -13.79 -14.69 -7.19
CA PHE A 91 -12.48 -14.90 -6.54
C PHE A 91 -12.27 -16.34 -6.06
N LEU A 92 -13.33 -17.11 -5.80
CA LEU A 92 -13.22 -18.50 -5.36
C LEU A 92 -12.97 -19.46 -6.53
N HIS A 93 -13.60 -19.22 -7.68
CA HIS A 93 -13.51 -20.10 -8.85
C HIS A 93 -12.07 -20.43 -9.30
N PRO A 94 -11.15 -19.45 -9.44
CA PRO A 94 -9.76 -19.71 -9.81
C PRO A 94 -8.98 -20.58 -8.83
N LEU A 95 -9.44 -20.72 -7.58
CA LEU A 95 -8.78 -21.53 -6.56
C LEU A 95 -9.19 -23.01 -6.60
N VAL A 96 -10.36 -23.32 -7.16
CA VAL A 96 -10.91 -24.69 -7.17
C VAL A 96 -9.96 -25.72 -7.80
N PRO A 97 -9.28 -25.46 -8.93
CA PRO A 97 -8.35 -26.41 -9.53
C PRO A 97 -7.10 -26.70 -8.68
N TYR A 98 -6.84 -25.89 -7.65
CA TYR A 98 -5.62 -25.89 -6.86
C TYR A 98 -5.79 -26.46 -5.45
N PHE A 99 -6.96 -27.00 -5.14
CA PHE A 99 -7.15 -27.77 -3.93
C PHE A 99 -6.29 -29.03 -3.91
N SER A 100 -5.85 -29.39 -2.71
CA SER A 100 -5.32 -30.71 -2.43
C SER A 100 -6.42 -31.78 -2.50
N LYS A 101 -6.01 -33.06 -2.48
CA LYS A 101 -6.90 -34.21 -2.69
C LYS A 101 -8.09 -34.25 -1.72
N TYR A 102 -7.88 -33.86 -0.47
CA TYR A 102 -8.93 -33.80 0.56
C TYR A 102 -9.35 -32.37 0.91
N HIS A 103 -9.04 -31.41 0.01
CA HIS A 103 -9.45 -30.01 0.08
C HIS A 103 -8.95 -29.21 1.30
N ALA A 104 -8.05 -29.76 2.12
CA ALA A 104 -7.51 -29.06 3.29
C ALA A 104 -6.50 -27.96 2.93
N ARG A 105 -6.02 -27.90 1.69
CA ARG A 105 -4.93 -27.02 1.27
C ARG A 105 -5.19 -26.46 -0.13
N VAL A 106 -4.69 -25.26 -0.41
CA VAL A 106 -4.73 -24.67 -1.76
C VAL A 106 -3.35 -24.20 -2.17
N LYS A 107 -2.84 -24.71 -3.31
CA LYS A 107 -1.52 -24.34 -3.84
C LYS A 107 -1.63 -23.71 -5.22
N ILE A 108 -1.62 -22.37 -5.26
CA ILE A 108 -1.54 -21.63 -6.53
C ILE A 108 -0.20 -21.98 -7.21
N PRO A 109 -0.19 -22.34 -8.52
CA PRO A 109 0.96 -22.91 -9.21
C PRO A 109 1.97 -21.83 -9.66
N VAL A 110 2.30 -20.90 -8.75
CA VAL A 110 3.28 -19.83 -8.96
C VAL A 110 4.43 -20.03 -7.98
N ASN A 111 5.65 -20.08 -8.51
CA ASN A 111 6.81 -20.38 -7.69
C ASN A 111 7.45 -19.09 -7.12
N SER A 112 7.15 -18.80 -5.85
CA SER A 112 7.83 -17.80 -5.02
C SER A 112 7.80 -18.26 -3.55
N ALA A 113 8.67 -17.73 -2.70
CA ALA A 113 8.77 -18.14 -1.30
C ALA A 113 8.46 -17.00 -0.33
N ALA A 114 7.81 -17.35 0.77
CA ALA A 114 7.77 -16.57 2.00
C ALA A 114 8.82 -17.13 2.99
N HIS A 115 9.05 -16.45 4.11
CA HIS A 115 10.02 -16.91 5.12
C HIS A 115 9.58 -18.14 5.93
N PHE A 116 8.34 -18.60 5.75
CA PHE A 116 7.75 -19.77 6.41
C PHE A 116 7.60 -20.93 5.43
N ASP A 117 7.25 -22.12 5.94
CA ASP A 117 7.19 -23.35 5.14
C ASP A 117 6.04 -23.40 4.13
N ASP A 118 6.19 -24.22 3.08
CA ASP A 118 5.21 -24.36 2.01
C ASP A 118 3.86 -24.93 2.51
N LEU A 119 3.84 -25.70 3.59
CA LEU A 119 2.59 -26.21 4.17
C LEU A 119 1.78 -25.07 4.81
N ALA A 120 2.42 -24.14 5.52
CA ALA A 120 1.77 -22.91 5.99
C ALA A 120 1.27 -22.05 4.82
N ALA A 121 2.06 -21.89 3.75
CA ALA A 121 1.62 -21.16 2.55
C ALA A 121 0.36 -21.79 1.92
N GLN A 122 0.29 -23.12 1.87
CA GLN A 122 -0.87 -23.84 1.39
C GLN A 122 -2.10 -23.73 2.31
N LEU A 123 -1.89 -23.65 3.63
CA LEU A 123 -2.93 -23.30 4.58
C LEU A 123 -3.44 -21.88 4.34
N GLU A 124 -2.59 -20.90 4.03
CA GLU A 124 -3.07 -19.55 3.68
C GLU A 124 -4.07 -19.60 2.51
N GLY A 125 -3.78 -20.43 1.50
CA GLY A 125 -4.65 -20.59 0.34
C GLY A 125 -6.00 -21.19 0.69
N TYR A 126 -6.06 -22.06 1.70
CA TYR A 126 -7.30 -22.61 2.23
C TYR A 126 -8.01 -21.60 3.15
N ALA A 127 -7.29 -20.95 4.06
CA ALA A 127 -7.89 -20.17 5.14
C ALA A 127 -8.34 -18.79 4.69
N ARG A 128 -7.57 -18.05 3.89
CA ARG A 128 -7.89 -16.65 3.54
C ARG A 128 -9.21 -16.50 2.79
N PRO A 129 -9.61 -17.42 1.89
CA PRO A 129 -10.94 -17.40 1.29
C PRO A 129 -12.10 -17.61 2.26
N LEU A 130 -11.85 -18.18 3.46
CA LEU A 130 -12.89 -18.38 4.47
C LEU A 130 -13.50 -17.08 5.01
N TRP A 131 -12.88 -15.91 4.81
CA TRP A 131 -13.53 -14.61 5.06
C TRP A 131 -14.85 -14.50 4.28
N VAL A 132 -14.84 -14.91 3.01
CA VAL A 132 -16.00 -14.80 2.13
C VAL A 132 -16.85 -16.06 2.18
N VAL A 133 -16.24 -17.25 2.25
CA VAL A 133 -17.00 -18.51 2.40
C VAL A 133 -17.83 -18.48 3.68
N GLY A 134 -17.23 -18.11 4.81
CA GLY A 134 -17.93 -17.95 6.08
C GLY A 134 -19.04 -16.88 6.02
N ALA A 135 -18.77 -15.75 5.35
CA ALA A 135 -19.78 -14.72 5.15
C ALA A 135 -20.97 -15.21 4.31
N LEU A 136 -20.73 -15.86 3.18
CA LEU A 136 -21.78 -16.41 2.31
C LEU A 136 -22.61 -17.48 3.03
N LEU A 137 -21.97 -18.36 3.81
CA LEU A 137 -22.67 -19.43 4.55
C LEU A 137 -23.41 -18.93 5.79
N SER A 138 -23.09 -17.74 6.29
CA SER A 138 -23.82 -17.12 7.40
C SER A 138 -25.19 -16.55 7.01
N ASP A 139 -25.45 -16.38 5.71
CA ASP A 139 -26.76 -15.97 5.20
C ASP A 139 -27.73 -17.17 5.15
N PRO A 140 -28.83 -17.15 5.92
CA PRO A 140 -29.80 -18.25 5.94
C PRO A 140 -30.39 -18.58 4.56
N GLY A 141 -30.55 -17.59 3.68
CA GLY A 141 -31.07 -17.81 2.31
C GLY A 141 -30.09 -18.59 1.42
N VAL A 142 -28.79 -18.45 1.68
CA VAL A 142 -27.73 -19.21 1.01
C VAL A 142 -27.58 -20.58 1.63
N ALA A 143 -27.62 -20.66 2.97
CA ALA A 143 -27.55 -21.91 3.71
C ALA A 143 -28.75 -22.85 3.41
N GLN A 144 -29.92 -22.32 3.08
CA GLN A 144 -31.09 -23.11 2.66
C GLN A 144 -31.11 -23.43 1.16
N GLY A 145 -30.37 -22.67 0.34
CA GLY A 145 -30.35 -22.74 -1.13
C GLY A 145 -29.20 -23.58 -1.71
N ILE A 146 -28.59 -24.47 -0.93
CA ILE A 146 -27.41 -25.31 -1.28
C ILE A 146 -27.71 -26.33 -2.42
N GLY A 147 -28.75 -26.13 -3.25
CA GLY A 147 -29.05 -27.01 -4.39
C GLY A 147 -28.21 -26.77 -5.65
N ALA A 148 -27.51 -25.62 -5.77
CA ALA A 148 -26.64 -25.29 -6.92
C ALA A 148 -25.29 -24.65 -6.54
N ARG A 149 -25.17 -24.12 -5.32
CA ARG A 149 -23.90 -23.62 -4.72
C ARG A 149 -23.02 -24.74 -4.15
N ASP A 150 -23.53 -25.96 -4.14
CA ASP A 150 -22.94 -27.15 -3.53
C ASP A 150 -21.52 -27.42 -4.05
N SER A 151 -21.22 -27.20 -5.34
CA SER A 151 -19.88 -27.52 -5.87
C SER A 151 -18.77 -26.52 -5.52
N LEU A 152 -19.09 -25.26 -5.24
CA LEU A 152 -18.07 -24.22 -5.03
C LEU A 152 -17.67 -24.08 -3.57
N LEU A 153 -18.64 -24.15 -2.65
CA LEU A 153 -18.42 -23.91 -1.22
C LEU A 153 -18.08 -25.19 -0.45
N GLN A 154 -18.55 -26.36 -0.89
CA GLN A 154 -18.36 -27.62 -0.18
C GLN A 154 -16.90 -28.01 0.05
N PRO A 155 -15.95 -27.83 -0.90
CA PRO A 155 -14.54 -28.13 -0.66
C PRO A 155 -13.95 -27.41 0.56
N TRP A 156 -14.42 -26.17 0.84
CA TRP A 156 -13.98 -25.41 2.01
C TRP A 156 -14.54 -25.97 3.32
N ILE A 157 -15.74 -26.55 3.30
CA ILE A 157 -16.34 -27.19 4.47
C ILE A 157 -15.63 -28.53 4.73
N ASP A 158 -15.49 -29.35 3.69
CA ASP A 158 -14.87 -30.68 3.75
C ASP A 158 -13.39 -30.62 4.13
N GLY A 159 -12.66 -29.59 3.66
CA GLY A 159 -11.23 -29.44 3.95
C GLY A 159 -10.92 -29.29 5.44
N LEU A 160 -11.83 -28.73 6.23
CA LEU A 160 -11.59 -28.44 7.65
C LEU A 160 -11.25 -29.71 8.44
N GLN A 161 -12.02 -30.79 8.26
CA GLN A 161 -11.82 -32.03 9.01
C GLN A 161 -10.46 -32.67 8.73
N HIS A 162 -9.99 -32.57 7.48
CA HIS A 162 -8.71 -33.14 7.06
C HIS A 162 -7.52 -32.27 7.44
N GLY A 163 -7.73 -30.97 7.58
CA GLY A 163 -6.70 -30.01 7.96
C GLY A 163 -6.33 -30.06 9.44
N VAL A 164 -7.30 -30.39 10.30
CA VAL A 164 -7.09 -30.47 11.75
C VAL A 164 -6.77 -31.87 12.27
N ASP A 165 -7.01 -32.92 11.47
CA ASP A 165 -6.76 -34.31 11.85
C ASP A 165 -5.26 -34.68 11.73
N PRO A 166 -4.56 -34.99 12.84
CA PRO A 166 -3.14 -35.34 12.82
C PRO A 166 -2.81 -36.63 12.05
N SER A 167 -3.80 -37.49 11.78
CA SER A 167 -3.62 -38.72 11.00
C SER A 167 -3.78 -38.50 9.48
N SER A 168 -4.33 -37.35 9.09
CA SER A 168 -4.53 -36.97 7.70
C SER A 168 -3.19 -36.62 7.02
N PRO A 169 -2.96 -37.04 5.75
CA PRO A 169 -1.80 -36.59 4.98
C PRO A 169 -1.87 -35.10 4.60
N GLU A 170 -2.99 -34.43 4.88
CA GLU A 170 -3.20 -32.99 4.67
C GLU A 170 -3.30 -32.20 5.98
N PHE A 171 -2.94 -32.81 7.11
CA PHE A 171 -2.82 -32.12 8.39
C PHE A 171 -1.97 -30.86 8.23
N TRP A 172 -2.45 -29.75 8.77
CA TRP A 172 -1.75 -28.47 8.66
C TRP A 172 -0.45 -28.44 9.46
N GLY A 173 -0.28 -29.34 10.43
CA GLY A 173 0.83 -29.31 11.37
C GLY A 173 0.45 -28.60 12.67
N ASP A 174 1.19 -28.91 13.73
CA ASP A 174 1.05 -28.25 15.02
C ASP A 174 1.51 -26.80 14.95
N ILE A 175 0.83 -25.94 15.70
CA ILE A 175 1.22 -24.54 15.85
C ILE A 175 2.43 -24.44 16.79
N ILE A 176 3.52 -23.84 16.32
CA ILE A 176 4.74 -23.60 17.11
C ILE A 176 4.98 -22.10 17.35
N ASP A 177 6.06 -21.75 18.05
CA ASP A 177 6.41 -20.34 18.32
C ASP A 177 6.63 -19.56 17.02
N MET A 178 6.05 -18.35 16.93
CA MET A 178 6.21 -17.43 15.79
C MET A 178 5.79 -18.03 14.43
N ASP A 179 4.75 -18.87 14.44
CA ASP A 179 4.29 -19.65 13.27
C ASP A 179 3.21 -18.94 12.45
N GLN A 180 3.34 -18.95 11.12
CA GLN A 180 2.32 -18.42 10.20
C GLN A 180 0.95 -19.08 10.37
N ARG A 181 0.87 -20.33 10.82
CA ARG A 181 -0.41 -21.01 11.11
C ARG A 181 -1.25 -20.29 12.16
N MET A 182 -0.62 -19.53 13.06
CA MET A 182 -1.32 -18.69 14.03
C MET A 182 -2.17 -17.63 13.34
N VAL A 183 -1.67 -17.05 12.24
CA VAL A 183 -2.37 -16.04 11.45
C VAL A 183 -3.65 -16.62 10.90
N GLU A 184 -3.53 -17.79 10.29
CA GLU A 184 -4.64 -18.43 9.58
C GLU A 184 -5.74 -18.94 10.53
N ALA A 185 -5.41 -19.17 11.80
CA ALA A 185 -6.38 -19.51 12.84
C ALA A 185 -7.42 -18.41 13.10
N GLU A 186 -7.10 -17.12 12.88
CA GLU A 186 -8.08 -16.03 12.98
C GLU A 186 -9.22 -16.21 11.97
N ILE A 187 -8.87 -16.55 10.73
CA ILE A 187 -9.84 -16.65 9.64
C ILE A 187 -10.72 -17.90 9.81
N ILE A 188 -10.11 -19.02 10.23
CA ILE A 188 -10.86 -20.23 10.60
C ILE A 188 -11.83 -19.91 11.75
N SER A 189 -11.37 -19.16 12.75
CA SER A 189 -12.21 -18.74 13.88
C SER A 189 -13.37 -17.86 13.47
N PHE A 190 -13.15 -16.94 12.52
CA PHE A 190 -14.24 -16.15 11.93
C PHE A 190 -15.27 -17.05 11.25
N ALA A 191 -14.86 -18.01 10.43
CA ALA A 191 -15.78 -18.90 9.74
C ALA A 191 -16.63 -19.74 10.71
N LEU A 192 -16.01 -20.25 11.79
CA LEU A 192 -16.69 -20.95 12.88
C LEU A 192 -17.70 -20.07 13.62
N LEU A 193 -17.32 -18.83 13.92
CA LEU A 193 -18.17 -17.87 14.64
C LEU A 193 -19.33 -17.34 13.76
N ALA A 194 -19.10 -17.20 12.45
CA ALA A 194 -20.08 -16.67 11.51
C ALA A 194 -21.07 -17.73 11.00
N ALA A 195 -20.61 -18.96 10.76
CA ALA A 195 -21.41 -20.04 10.17
C ALA A 195 -21.18 -21.40 10.87
N PRO A 196 -21.45 -21.52 12.19
CA PRO A 196 -21.22 -22.76 12.93
C PRO A 196 -22.03 -23.94 12.40
N ALA A 197 -23.23 -23.71 11.88
CA ALA A 197 -24.08 -24.75 11.27
C ALA A 197 -23.46 -25.42 10.03
N ALA A 198 -22.56 -24.72 9.33
CA ALA A 198 -21.85 -25.26 8.18
C ALA A 198 -20.51 -25.89 8.58
N PHE A 199 -19.73 -25.22 9.44
CA PHE A 199 -18.35 -25.62 9.73
C PHE A 199 -18.16 -26.48 10.98
N TYR A 200 -19.03 -26.37 11.98
CA TYR A 200 -18.83 -27.02 13.29
C TYR A 200 -19.87 -28.10 13.58
N ASP A 201 -21.16 -27.81 13.42
CA ASP A 201 -22.24 -28.74 13.75
C ASP A 201 -22.11 -30.10 13.04
N PRO A 202 -21.76 -30.15 11.72
CA PRO A 202 -21.63 -31.40 10.99
C PRO A 202 -20.39 -32.25 11.36
N LEU A 203 -19.43 -31.69 12.10
CA LEU A 203 -18.20 -32.39 12.46
C LEU A 203 -18.49 -33.53 13.45
N SER A 204 -17.79 -34.66 13.27
CA SER A 204 -17.78 -35.75 14.24
C SER A 204 -17.16 -35.31 15.58
N ASP A 205 -17.44 -36.02 16.66
CA ASP A 205 -16.89 -35.71 17.98
C ASP A 205 -15.36 -35.71 17.99
N ASP A 206 -14.72 -36.60 17.24
CA ASP A 206 -13.27 -36.64 17.13
C ASP A 206 -12.72 -35.45 16.34
N CYS A 207 -13.38 -35.06 15.25
CA CYS A 207 -13.01 -33.86 14.51
C CYS A 207 -13.20 -32.58 15.36
N LYS A 208 -14.27 -32.50 16.17
CA LYS A 208 -14.49 -31.39 17.11
C LYS A 208 -13.36 -31.29 18.14
N LYS A 209 -12.87 -32.43 18.65
CA LYS A 209 -11.69 -32.48 19.54
C LYS A 209 -10.42 -32.02 18.82
N HIS A 210 -10.17 -32.51 17.61
CA HIS A 210 -8.99 -32.11 16.81
C HIS A 210 -8.98 -30.60 16.53
N LEU A 211 -10.11 -30.05 16.08
CA LEU A 211 -10.27 -28.61 15.86
C LEU A 211 -10.02 -27.80 17.14
N ALA A 212 -10.64 -28.20 18.25
CA ALA A 212 -10.46 -27.52 19.52
C ALA A 212 -9.02 -27.59 20.01
N ASN A 213 -8.32 -28.70 19.79
CA ASN A 213 -6.91 -28.86 20.16
C ASN A 213 -5.99 -28.01 19.28
N TRP A 214 -6.24 -27.97 17.97
CA TRP A 214 -5.45 -27.17 17.03
C TRP A 214 -5.56 -25.66 17.34
N LEU A 215 -6.79 -25.14 17.53
CA LEU A 215 -7.01 -23.75 17.95
C LEU A 215 -6.44 -23.45 19.34
N TYR A 216 -6.53 -24.40 20.27
CA TYR A 216 -5.91 -24.23 21.59
C TYR A 216 -4.38 -24.18 21.51
N GLY A 217 -3.78 -24.75 20.47
CA GLY A 217 -2.33 -24.77 20.23
C GLY A 217 -1.67 -23.38 20.14
N LEU A 218 -2.44 -22.31 19.92
CA LEU A 218 -1.94 -20.92 20.00
C LEU A 218 -1.57 -20.52 21.45
N ASN A 219 -2.23 -21.11 22.44
CA ASN A 219 -2.02 -20.77 23.85
C ASN A 219 -0.67 -21.34 24.32
N GLY A 220 0.08 -20.53 25.09
CA GLY A 220 1.42 -20.89 25.56
C GLY A 220 2.55 -20.67 24.55
N LYS A 221 2.25 -20.23 23.32
CA LYS A 221 3.26 -19.94 22.29
C LYS A 221 3.74 -18.49 22.30
N GLN A 222 4.98 -18.29 21.88
CA GLN A 222 5.52 -16.97 21.60
C GLN A 222 4.86 -16.39 20.34
N MET A 223 4.47 -15.12 20.41
CA MET A 223 3.98 -14.36 19.27
C MET A 223 4.54 -12.93 19.33
N PRO A 224 4.67 -12.26 18.18
CA PRO A 224 5.02 -10.84 18.13
C PRO A 224 4.06 -9.96 18.92
N GLU A 225 4.55 -8.83 19.41
CA GLU A 225 3.75 -7.80 20.09
C GLU A 225 3.13 -6.85 19.06
N ASN A 226 2.18 -7.37 18.29
CA ASN A 226 1.46 -6.64 17.24
C ASN A 226 0.07 -7.26 17.01
N ASN A 227 -0.54 -7.06 15.85
CA ASN A 227 -1.80 -7.66 15.42
C ASN A 227 -1.91 -9.18 15.66
N TRP A 228 -0.82 -9.92 15.79
CA TRP A 228 -0.83 -11.35 16.08
C TRP A 228 -1.61 -11.71 17.35
N ARG A 229 -1.69 -10.79 18.31
CA ARG A 229 -2.52 -10.97 19.51
C ARG A 229 -4.01 -11.14 19.19
N TRP A 230 -4.51 -10.51 18.12
CA TRP A 230 -5.89 -10.70 17.67
C TRP A 230 -6.18 -12.12 17.22
N PHE A 231 -5.21 -12.81 16.62
CA PHE A 231 -5.41 -14.17 16.16
C PHE A 231 -5.71 -15.12 17.32
N ARG A 232 -4.97 -14.99 18.42
CA ARG A 232 -5.24 -15.75 19.65
C ARG A 232 -6.54 -15.33 20.33
N VAL A 233 -6.86 -14.04 20.36
CA VAL A 233 -8.15 -13.54 20.87
C VAL A 233 -9.32 -14.17 20.11
N MET A 234 -9.29 -14.15 18.78
CA MET A 234 -10.37 -14.71 17.95
C MET A 234 -10.46 -16.23 18.07
N SER A 235 -9.31 -16.93 18.12
CA SER A 235 -9.27 -18.39 18.37
C SER A 235 -9.86 -18.76 19.72
N ASN A 236 -9.51 -18.03 20.78
CA ASN A 236 -10.08 -18.28 22.10
C ASN A 236 -11.58 -17.92 22.16
N LEU A 237 -12.03 -16.90 21.45
CA LEU A 237 -13.45 -16.59 21.32
C LEU A 237 -14.23 -17.72 20.64
N ALA A 238 -13.70 -18.30 19.55
CA ALA A 238 -14.30 -19.46 18.88
C ALA A 238 -14.30 -20.70 19.79
N LEU A 239 -13.22 -20.94 20.54
CA LEU A 239 -13.15 -22.04 21.51
C LEU A 239 -14.25 -21.94 22.58
N ILE A 240 -14.54 -20.73 23.06
CA ILE A 240 -15.60 -20.49 24.06
C ILE A 240 -16.99 -20.65 23.43
N LYS A 241 -17.26 -19.92 22.34
CA LYS A 241 -18.61 -19.78 21.79
C LYS A 241 -19.08 -20.96 20.95
N VAL A 242 -18.15 -21.66 20.30
CA VAL A 242 -18.45 -22.71 19.32
C VAL A 242 -17.98 -24.07 19.85
N CYS A 243 -16.73 -24.17 20.32
CA CYS A 243 -16.17 -25.45 20.77
C CYS A 243 -16.55 -25.84 22.21
N GLY A 244 -17.23 -24.97 22.97
CA GLY A 244 -17.69 -25.24 24.33
C GLY A 244 -16.59 -25.32 25.40
N ARG A 245 -15.40 -24.74 25.16
CA ARG A 245 -14.36 -24.66 26.20
C ARG A 245 -14.76 -23.68 27.31
N PRO A 246 -14.48 -23.98 28.59
CA PRO A 246 -14.82 -23.08 29.70
C PRO A 246 -14.16 -21.72 29.55
N ARG A 247 -14.94 -20.65 29.69
CA ARG A 247 -14.45 -19.27 29.55
C ARG A 247 -13.32 -18.98 30.54
N GLU A 248 -13.47 -19.43 31.76
CA GLU A 248 -12.59 -19.25 32.91
C GLU A 248 -11.17 -19.78 32.67
N GLU A 249 -11.00 -20.75 31.77
CA GLU A 249 -9.68 -21.23 31.32
C GLU A 249 -9.01 -20.23 30.37
N LEU A 250 -9.76 -19.67 29.43
CA LEU A 250 -9.23 -18.91 28.29
C LEU A 250 -9.22 -17.40 28.52
N TRP A 251 -10.12 -16.88 29.36
CA TRP A 251 -10.31 -15.46 29.60
C TRP A 251 -9.04 -14.77 30.13
N PRO A 252 -8.30 -15.32 31.10
CA PRO A 252 -7.05 -14.70 31.58
C PRO A 252 -6.00 -14.55 30.47
N LEU A 253 -5.98 -15.46 29.49
CA LEU A 253 -5.07 -15.40 28.35
C LEU A 253 -5.47 -14.27 27.40
N MET A 254 -6.78 -14.15 27.10
CA MET A 254 -7.32 -13.06 26.30
C MET A 254 -7.09 -11.69 26.96
N GLU A 255 -7.23 -11.58 28.28
CA GLU A 255 -7.00 -10.32 29.02
C GLU A 255 -5.57 -9.81 28.86
N LYS A 256 -4.57 -10.70 28.87
CA LYS A 256 -3.17 -10.33 28.59
C LYS A 256 -2.98 -9.79 27.17
N ASP A 257 -3.68 -10.39 26.20
CA ASP A 257 -3.65 -9.94 24.82
C ASP A 257 -4.34 -8.59 24.66
N PHE A 258 -5.48 -8.37 25.31
CA PHE A 258 -6.17 -7.08 25.33
C PHE A 258 -5.31 -5.98 25.92
N GLN A 259 -4.63 -6.21 27.04
CA GLN A 259 -3.71 -5.23 27.63
C GLN A 259 -2.60 -4.82 26.66
N THR A 260 -2.07 -5.78 25.89
CA THR A 260 -1.06 -5.51 24.86
C THR A 260 -1.68 -4.72 23.70
N LEU A 261 -2.81 -5.18 23.17
CA LEU A 261 -3.50 -4.58 22.02
C LEU A 261 -4.00 -3.15 22.31
N ASP A 262 -4.51 -2.90 23.51
CA ASP A 262 -5.01 -1.58 23.90
C ASP A 262 -3.88 -0.55 24.02
N SER A 263 -2.62 -0.98 24.22
CA SER A 263 -1.45 -0.09 24.21
C SER A 263 -1.10 0.48 22.82
N PHE A 264 -1.70 -0.06 21.76
CA PHE A 264 -1.44 0.37 20.38
C PHE A 264 -2.32 1.54 19.95
N ASP A 265 -3.27 1.96 20.78
CA ASP A 265 -4.13 3.12 20.54
C ASP A 265 -3.29 4.40 20.51
N ILE A 266 -3.44 5.18 19.44
CA ILE A 266 -2.72 6.45 19.24
C ILE A 266 -3.68 7.65 19.18
N GLY A 267 -4.95 7.44 19.54
CA GLY A 267 -5.98 8.48 19.65
C GLY A 267 -6.91 8.58 18.44
N ASP A 268 -8.10 9.15 18.66
CA ASP A 268 -9.17 9.33 17.67
C ASP A 268 -9.53 8.05 16.89
N GLY A 269 -9.50 6.90 17.58
CA GLY A 269 -9.73 5.59 16.99
C GLY A 269 -8.57 5.04 16.17
N TRP A 270 -7.49 5.79 15.93
CA TRP A 270 -6.32 5.28 15.23
C TRP A 270 -5.52 4.33 16.10
N SER A 271 -4.92 3.31 15.47
CA SER A 271 -4.00 2.38 16.15
C SER A 271 -2.77 2.13 15.31
N ALA A 272 -1.63 1.95 15.97
CA ALA A 272 -0.44 1.40 15.39
C ALA A 272 -0.53 -0.14 15.32
N ASP A 273 0.43 -0.78 14.64
CA ASP A 273 0.59 -2.23 14.69
C ASP A 273 1.78 -2.61 15.60
N GLY A 274 1.54 -2.53 16.91
CA GLY A 274 2.56 -2.64 17.94
C GLY A 274 2.73 -1.34 18.73
N PRO A 275 3.53 -1.35 19.81
CA PRO A 275 3.73 -0.17 20.63
C PRO A 275 4.22 1.03 19.81
N TRP A 276 3.60 2.19 19.99
CA TRP A 276 4.07 3.42 19.37
C TRP A 276 5.36 3.87 20.06
N ARG A 277 6.45 4.08 19.29
CA ARG A 277 7.71 4.50 19.89
C ARG A 277 7.55 5.88 20.56
N PRO A 278 7.83 6.03 21.87
CA PRO A 278 7.84 7.33 22.51
C PRO A 278 8.97 8.21 21.96
N VAL A 279 8.83 9.52 22.08
CA VAL A 279 9.95 10.44 21.81
C VAL A 279 10.95 10.38 22.95
N THR A 280 12.23 10.25 22.59
CA THR A 280 13.32 10.29 23.58
C THR A 280 13.55 11.72 24.05
N GLU A 281 13.85 11.89 25.35
CA GLU A 281 14.21 13.21 25.91
C GLU A 281 15.45 13.79 25.22
N ASN A 282 16.45 12.94 24.98
CA ASN A 282 17.62 13.27 24.19
C ASN A 282 17.44 12.77 22.74
N PRO A 283 17.40 13.67 21.73
CA PRO A 283 17.36 13.31 20.31
C PRO A 283 18.53 12.43 19.84
N GLU A 284 19.60 12.38 20.61
CA GLU A 284 20.76 11.51 20.36
C GLU A 284 20.46 10.03 20.56
N ASP A 285 19.52 9.70 21.46
CA ASP A 285 19.20 8.33 21.84
C ASP A 285 18.11 7.70 20.95
N GLU A 286 17.53 8.48 20.04
CA GLU A 286 16.52 8.02 19.09
C GLU A 286 17.07 6.85 18.24
N GLY A 287 16.34 5.72 18.21
CA GLY A 287 16.81 4.51 17.53
C GLY A 287 17.87 3.70 18.30
N SER A 288 17.98 3.92 19.62
CA SER A 288 18.79 3.12 20.55
C SER A 288 17.95 2.63 21.75
N GLY A 289 18.54 1.79 22.60
CA GLY A 289 17.85 1.25 23.77
C GLY A 289 16.75 0.23 23.46
N SER A 290 15.87 -0.01 24.43
CA SER A 290 14.78 -1.00 24.32
C SER A 290 13.67 -0.59 23.36
N SER A 291 13.47 0.72 23.13
CA SER A 291 12.44 1.24 22.22
C SER A 291 12.87 1.22 20.75
N ALA A 292 14.15 0.92 20.46
CA ALA A 292 14.68 0.85 19.10
C ALA A 292 13.98 -0.20 18.21
N ALA A 293 13.29 -1.17 18.82
CA ALA A 293 12.51 -2.19 18.11
C ALA A 293 11.18 -1.67 17.55
N TYR A 294 10.67 -0.52 18.02
CA TYR A 294 9.35 0.00 17.68
C TYR A 294 9.43 1.12 16.64
N GLY A 295 8.44 1.23 15.77
CA GLY A 295 8.30 2.33 14.82
C GLY A 295 7.29 3.40 15.28
N ARG A 296 6.97 4.33 14.39
CA ARG A 296 5.86 5.28 14.51
C ARG A 296 5.08 5.22 13.21
N HIS A 297 4.09 4.35 13.10
CA HIS A 297 3.39 4.14 11.84
C HIS A 297 1.92 3.83 12.09
N ALA A 298 1.08 4.36 11.19
CA ALA A 298 -0.35 4.12 11.14
C ALA A 298 -0.76 4.15 9.66
N ASP A 299 -1.22 3.02 9.14
CA ASP A 299 -1.49 2.81 7.70
C ASP A 299 -2.81 2.04 7.49
N TYR A 300 -3.10 1.60 6.27
CA TYR A 300 -4.28 0.76 6.04
C TYR A 300 -4.21 -0.58 6.74
N TYR A 301 -3.02 -1.12 6.98
CA TYR A 301 -2.90 -2.41 7.64
C TYR A 301 -3.44 -2.29 9.05
N SER A 302 -2.88 -1.41 9.89
CA SER A 302 -3.38 -1.23 11.26
C SER A 302 -4.77 -0.58 11.28
N GLY A 303 -4.96 0.48 10.49
CA GLY A 303 -6.16 1.32 10.53
C GLY A 303 -7.38 0.71 9.83
N SER A 304 -7.22 -0.19 8.85
CA SER A 304 -8.38 -0.73 8.14
C SER A 304 -8.58 -2.23 8.36
N PHE A 305 -7.61 -3.05 7.98
CA PHE A 305 -7.85 -4.48 7.77
C PHE A 305 -7.06 -5.43 8.70
N ALA A 306 -6.39 -4.92 9.73
CA ALA A 306 -5.83 -5.72 10.82
C ALA A 306 -6.45 -5.35 12.17
N ILE A 307 -6.01 -4.25 12.81
CA ILE A 307 -6.45 -3.92 14.17
C ILE A 307 -7.92 -3.50 14.20
N GLN A 308 -8.28 -2.48 13.42
CA GLN A 308 -9.66 -1.96 13.36
C GLN A 308 -10.66 -3.02 12.89
N PHE A 309 -10.28 -3.86 11.94
CA PHE A 309 -11.12 -4.95 11.46
C PHE A 309 -11.43 -5.95 12.58
N SER A 310 -10.40 -6.47 13.26
CA SER A 310 -10.57 -7.47 14.32
C SER A 310 -11.27 -6.89 15.56
N GLN A 311 -11.03 -5.61 15.91
CA GLN A 311 -11.79 -4.89 16.93
C GLN A 311 -13.30 -4.87 16.64
N GLN A 312 -13.68 -4.55 15.39
CA GLN A 312 -15.08 -4.50 14.98
C GLN A 312 -15.73 -5.88 15.00
N LEU A 313 -15.05 -6.90 14.48
CA LEU A 313 -15.53 -8.29 14.53
C LEU A 313 -15.72 -8.75 15.98
N TYR A 314 -14.72 -8.56 16.84
CA TYR A 314 -14.81 -8.89 18.26
C TYR A 314 -15.98 -8.16 18.92
N SER A 315 -16.16 -6.86 18.66
CA SER A 315 -17.25 -6.07 19.25
C SER A 315 -18.65 -6.55 18.87
N LYS A 316 -18.79 -7.27 17.75
CA LYS A 316 -20.04 -7.94 17.37
C LYS A 316 -20.13 -9.31 18.01
N LEU A 317 -19.11 -10.14 17.82
CA LEU A 317 -19.13 -11.57 18.12
C LEU A 317 -19.01 -11.87 19.62
N ALA A 318 -18.45 -10.96 20.40
CA ALA A 318 -18.27 -11.09 21.85
C ALA A 318 -19.15 -10.13 22.67
N ALA A 319 -20.12 -9.43 22.07
CA ALA A 319 -20.93 -8.41 22.75
C ALA A 319 -21.69 -8.93 23.99
N ASP A 320 -22.07 -10.21 23.97
CA ASP A 320 -22.71 -10.94 25.06
C ASP A 320 -21.75 -11.33 26.20
N LEU A 321 -20.47 -11.55 25.87
CA LEU A 321 -19.44 -11.97 26.83
C LEU A 321 -18.65 -10.79 27.43
N ASP A 322 -18.52 -9.70 26.68
CA ASP A 322 -17.68 -8.54 27.01
C ASP A 322 -18.29 -7.23 26.49
N PRO A 323 -19.46 -6.84 27.03
CA PRO A 323 -20.20 -5.67 26.54
C PRO A 323 -19.43 -4.35 26.71
N GLY A 324 -18.60 -4.24 27.76
CA GLY A 324 -17.81 -3.03 28.02
C GLY A 324 -16.74 -2.78 26.96
N ARG A 325 -15.91 -3.78 26.67
CA ARG A 325 -14.89 -3.69 25.62
C ARG A 325 -15.50 -3.59 24.23
N ALA A 326 -16.60 -4.31 23.99
CA ALA A 326 -17.36 -4.18 22.75
C ALA A 326 -17.79 -2.72 22.53
N ALA A 327 -18.36 -2.05 23.54
CA ALA A 327 -18.74 -0.64 23.44
C ALA A 327 -17.52 0.28 23.15
N GLN A 328 -16.40 0.06 23.82
CA GLN A 328 -15.15 0.81 23.60
C GLN A 328 -14.65 0.67 22.16
N TYR A 329 -14.61 -0.54 21.61
CA TYR A 329 -14.14 -0.78 20.24
C TYR A 329 -15.10 -0.22 19.18
N ARG A 330 -16.42 -0.26 19.43
CA ARG A 330 -17.39 0.42 18.56
C ARG A 330 -17.20 1.93 18.54
N GLU A 331 -16.90 2.52 19.69
CA GLU A 331 -16.61 3.96 19.77
C GLU A 331 -15.31 4.32 19.04
N ARG A 332 -14.24 3.53 19.21
CA ARG A 332 -13.00 3.70 18.43
C ARG A 332 -13.26 3.63 16.92
N ALA A 333 -14.07 2.68 16.45
CA ALA A 333 -14.43 2.59 15.03
C ALA A 333 -15.17 3.84 14.54
N ARG A 334 -16.11 4.40 15.34
CA ARG A 334 -16.79 5.65 15.00
C ARG A 334 -15.83 6.84 14.93
N GLN A 335 -14.90 6.95 15.87
CA GLN A 335 -13.88 8.01 15.85
C GLN A 335 -12.97 7.90 14.61
N PHE A 336 -12.50 6.70 14.32
CA PHE A 336 -11.66 6.43 13.14
C PHE A 336 -12.39 6.79 11.83
N SER A 337 -13.69 6.50 11.74
CA SER A 337 -14.52 6.82 10.56
C SER A 337 -14.51 8.30 10.21
N ARG A 338 -14.27 9.21 11.16
CA ARG A 338 -14.28 10.68 10.94
C ARG A 338 -13.23 11.16 9.98
N THR A 339 -12.08 10.47 9.93
CA THR A 339 -10.92 10.89 9.14
C THR A 339 -10.51 9.88 8.08
N PHE A 340 -10.78 8.58 8.28
CA PHE A 340 -10.31 7.54 7.38
C PHE A 340 -10.83 7.65 5.94
N TRP A 341 -12.04 8.15 5.74
CA TRP A 341 -12.61 8.33 4.39
C TRP A 341 -11.74 9.24 3.51
N ARG A 342 -10.97 10.15 4.11
CA ARG A 342 -10.08 11.08 3.39
C ARG A 342 -8.94 10.39 2.66
N PHE A 343 -8.66 9.12 2.95
CA PHE A 343 -7.65 8.33 2.23
C PHE A 343 -8.14 7.84 0.86
N PHE A 344 -9.42 8.02 0.55
CA PHE A 344 -10.05 7.63 -0.71
C PHE A 344 -10.46 8.85 -1.54
N GLY A 345 -10.24 8.77 -2.84
CA GLY A 345 -10.69 9.77 -3.79
C GLY A 345 -12.19 9.66 -4.07
N CYS A 346 -12.76 10.71 -4.68
CA CYS A 346 -14.17 10.73 -5.08
C CYS A 346 -14.56 9.63 -6.08
N ASP A 347 -13.60 9.04 -6.78
CA ASP A 347 -13.76 7.90 -7.70
C ASP A 347 -13.59 6.53 -7.01
N GLY A 348 -13.13 6.51 -5.76
CA GLY A 348 -12.83 5.30 -4.99
C GLY A 348 -11.35 4.93 -4.93
N ALA A 349 -10.45 5.67 -5.58
CA ALA A 349 -9.01 5.41 -5.54
C ALA A 349 -8.44 5.59 -4.12
N GLY A 350 -7.79 4.57 -3.58
CA GLY A 350 -7.03 4.73 -2.32
C GLY A 350 -5.64 5.33 -2.58
N ILE A 351 -5.13 6.17 -1.67
CA ILE A 351 -3.73 6.59 -1.70
C ILE A 351 -2.87 5.41 -1.22
N PRO A 352 -2.03 4.74 -2.03
CA PRO A 352 -1.20 3.63 -1.54
C PRO A 352 -0.20 4.12 -0.48
N TYR A 353 -0.27 3.55 0.72
CA TYR A 353 0.56 3.96 1.85
C TYR A 353 0.76 2.80 2.84
N GLY A 354 1.99 2.64 3.33
CA GLY A 354 2.35 1.61 4.29
C GLY A 354 2.59 0.23 3.70
N ARG A 355 2.49 -0.79 4.56
CA ARG A 355 2.80 -2.18 4.22
C ARG A 355 1.60 -2.97 3.73
N SER A 356 1.86 -4.17 3.23
CA SER A 356 0.85 -5.16 2.85
C SER A 356 -0.13 -4.66 1.78
N LEU A 357 0.34 -3.75 0.92
CA LEU A 357 -0.46 -3.19 -0.17
C LEU A 357 -0.86 -4.25 -1.20
N THR A 358 -0.20 -5.42 -1.21
CA THR A 358 -0.56 -6.55 -2.09
C THR A 358 -1.98 -7.08 -1.85
N TYR A 359 -2.59 -6.71 -0.72
CA TYR A 359 -3.98 -7.06 -0.39
C TYR A 359 -5.00 -6.08 -1.00
N ARG A 360 -4.55 -5.04 -1.70
CA ARG A 360 -5.35 -4.19 -2.60
C ARG A 360 -6.60 -3.64 -1.94
N PHE A 361 -7.77 -4.11 -2.35
CA PHE A 361 -9.06 -3.65 -1.85
C PHE A 361 -9.33 -4.01 -0.39
N ALA A 362 -8.48 -4.81 0.28
CA ALA A 362 -8.50 -4.93 1.75
C ALA A 362 -8.46 -3.56 2.44
N MET A 363 -7.88 -2.52 1.80
CA MET A 363 -7.90 -1.15 2.31
C MET A 363 -9.31 -0.62 2.67
N SER A 364 -10.38 -1.10 2.05
CA SER A 364 -11.77 -0.73 2.40
C SER A 364 -12.44 -1.71 3.39
N GLY A 365 -11.70 -2.71 3.89
CA GLY A 365 -12.18 -3.74 4.81
C GLY A 365 -12.79 -3.19 6.09
N PHE A 366 -12.32 -2.03 6.56
CA PHE A 366 -12.95 -1.27 7.64
C PHE A 366 -14.46 -1.09 7.43
N TYR A 367 -14.89 -0.62 6.25
CA TYR A 367 -16.31 -0.35 5.98
C TYR A 367 -17.15 -1.63 5.87
N ALA A 368 -16.56 -2.72 5.37
CA ALA A 368 -17.20 -4.02 5.37
C ALA A 368 -17.42 -4.55 6.80
N ALA A 369 -16.40 -4.45 7.66
CA ALA A 369 -16.51 -4.79 9.08
C ALA A 369 -17.49 -3.86 9.83
N PHE A 370 -17.54 -2.58 9.47
CA PHE A 370 -18.42 -1.60 10.10
C PHE A 370 -19.89 -1.91 9.85
N ALA A 371 -20.23 -2.22 8.60
CA ALA A 371 -21.56 -2.70 8.22
C ALA A 371 -21.88 -4.05 8.88
N PHE A 372 -20.93 -5.01 8.82
CA PHE A 372 -21.11 -6.33 9.44
C PHE A 372 -21.37 -6.23 10.95
N ALA A 373 -20.62 -5.38 11.67
CA ALA A 373 -20.75 -5.20 13.11
C ALA A 373 -22.00 -4.41 13.55
N GLY A 374 -22.83 -3.95 12.59
CA GLY A 374 -24.05 -3.22 12.86
C GLY A 374 -23.78 -1.85 13.48
N LEU A 375 -22.73 -1.16 13.02
CA LEU A 375 -22.29 0.12 13.58
C LEU A 375 -22.88 1.33 12.86
N CYS A 376 -23.63 1.10 11.78
CA CYS A 376 -24.23 2.17 11.01
C CYS A 376 -25.28 2.94 11.82
N ASP A 377 -25.28 4.27 11.70
CA ASP A 377 -26.25 5.17 12.33
C ASP A 377 -26.68 6.22 11.30
N ASP A 378 -27.93 6.16 10.84
CA ASP A 378 -28.45 7.05 9.79
C ASP A 378 -28.65 8.49 10.28
N ASN A 379 -28.50 8.76 11.59
CA ASN A 379 -28.48 10.13 12.13
C ASN A 379 -27.10 10.79 11.98
N ASP A 380 -26.07 10.04 11.60
CA ASP A 380 -24.71 10.53 11.46
C ASP A 380 -24.22 10.36 10.01
N PRO A 381 -23.92 11.48 9.29
CA PRO A 381 -23.57 11.43 7.88
C PRO A 381 -22.32 10.61 7.57
N LEU A 382 -21.39 10.45 8.52
CA LEU A 382 -20.14 9.69 8.33
C LEU A 382 -20.22 8.27 8.89
N THR A 383 -21.38 7.84 9.38
CA THR A 383 -21.60 6.45 9.79
C THR A 383 -22.93 5.88 9.29
N SER A 384 -23.74 6.63 8.54
CA SER A 384 -24.97 6.15 7.91
C SER A 384 -24.74 4.95 6.99
N HIS A 385 -25.77 4.12 6.81
CA HIS A 385 -25.73 2.97 5.91
C HIS A 385 -25.32 3.36 4.49
N GLY A 386 -25.89 4.46 3.98
CA GLY A 386 -25.60 4.96 2.63
C GLY A 386 -24.17 5.45 2.45
N PHE A 387 -23.59 6.08 3.47
CA PHE A 387 -22.18 6.49 3.47
C PHE A 387 -21.24 5.29 3.51
N VAL A 388 -21.44 4.36 4.44
CA VAL A 388 -20.61 3.15 4.59
C VAL A 388 -20.67 2.30 3.31
N LYS A 389 -21.87 2.13 2.73
CA LYS A 389 -22.07 1.48 1.43
C LYS A 389 -21.31 2.20 0.32
N GLY A 390 -21.40 3.52 0.27
CA GLY A 390 -20.70 4.35 -0.70
C GLY A 390 -19.19 4.20 -0.64
N MET A 391 -18.60 4.27 0.54
CA MET A 391 -17.15 4.13 0.69
C MET A 391 -16.65 2.74 0.27
N LEU A 392 -17.34 1.67 0.68
CA LEU A 392 -16.97 0.31 0.35
C LEU A 392 -17.12 0.01 -1.16
N LEU A 393 -18.34 0.16 -1.69
CA LEU A 393 -18.65 -0.29 -3.05
C LEU A 393 -17.94 0.57 -4.10
N ARG A 394 -17.69 1.85 -3.83
CA ARG A 394 -16.92 2.70 -4.73
C ARG A 394 -15.47 2.29 -4.85
N ASN A 395 -14.82 1.91 -3.74
CA ASN A 395 -13.46 1.39 -3.79
C ASN A 395 -13.40 0.04 -4.53
N LEU A 396 -14.36 -0.86 -4.29
CA LEU A 396 -14.44 -2.12 -5.03
C LEU A 396 -14.63 -1.89 -6.54
N ARG A 397 -15.50 -0.95 -6.94
CA ARG A 397 -15.68 -0.56 -8.35
C ARG A 397 -14.42 0.04 -8.94
N TRP A 398 -13.69 0.85 -8.19
CA TRP A 398 -12.42 1.38 -8.65
C TRP A 398 -11.45 0.25 -8.96
N TRP A 399 -11.32 -0.74 -8.09
CA TRP A 399 -10.47 -1.91 -8.34
C TRP A 399 -10.95 -2.74 -9.53
N ALA A 400 -12.26 -3.02 -9.65
CA ALA A 400 -12.82 -3.72 -10.80
C ALA A 400 -12.47 -3.01 -12.12
N ASN A 401 -12.65 -1.69 -12.19
CA ASN A 401 -12.36 -0.87 -13.37
C ASN A 401 -10.86 -0.71 -13.69
N ASN A 402 -9.96 -1.08 -12.77
CA ASN A 402 -8.51 -0.97 -12.97
C ASN A 402 -7.82 -2.34 -12.69
N SER A 403 -8.50 -3.45 -13.00
CA SER A 403 -8.05 -4.80 -12.63
C SER A 403 -7.28 -5.55 -13.73
N GLU A 404 -6.96 -4.90 -14.85
CA GLU A 404 -6.37 -5.53 -16.04
C GLU A 404 -5.11 -6.36 -15.72
N ASP A 405 -4.26 -5.88 -14.80
CA ASP A 405 -2.97 -6.49 -14.49
C ASP A 405 -2.87 -7.08 -13.06
N ILE A 406 -3.99 -7.20 -12.32
CA ILE A 406 -3.95 -7.71 -10.91
C ILE A 406 -4.14 -9.22 -10.79
N PHE A 407 -4.42 -9.90 -11.90
CA PHE A 407 -4.61 -11.34 -11.98
C PHE A 407 -3.47 -12.02 -12.72
N TRP A 408 -3.19 -13.27 -12.37
CA TRP A 408 -2.47 -14.20 -13.23
C TRP A 408 -3.39 -14.67 -14.37
N PRO A 409 -2.84 -15.28 -15.45
CA PRO A 409 -3.65 -15.76 -16.57
C PRO A 409 -4.75 -16.77 -16.20
N ASP A 410 -4.63 -17.44 -15.05
CA ASP A 410 -5.63 -18.37 -14.52
C ASP A 410 -6.74 -17.71 -13.68
N GLY A 411 -6.69 -16.38 -13.52
CA GLY A 411 -7.65 -15.60 -12.73
C GLY A 411 -7.29 -15.47 -11.25
N THR A 412 -6.20 -16.09 -10.76
CA THR A 412 -5.76 -15.92 -9.36
C THR A 412 -5.10 -14.57 -9.14
N LEU A 413 -5.21 -14.00 -7.93
CA LEU A 413 -4.56 -12.74 -7.59
C LEU A 413 -3.03 -12.86 -7.60
N ASN A 414 -2.32 -11.90 -8.19
CA ASN A 414 -0.86 -11.86 -8.20
C ASN A 414 -0.27 -11.08 -7.00
N ILE A 415 1.03 -11.25 -6.73
CA ILE A 415 1.76 -10.42 -5.75
C ILE A 415 2.16 -9.09 -6.42
N GLY A 416 1.61 -7.98 -5.93
CA GLY A 416 1.82 -6.65 -6.49
C GLY A 416 0.69 -5.70 -6.11
N PHE A 417 0.68 -4.49 -6.68
CA PHE A 417 -0.39 -3.51 -6.43
C PHE A 417 -1.33 -3.40 -7.63
N MET A 418 -0.98 -2.60 -8.65
CA MET A 418 -1.73 -2.55 -9.92
C MET A 418 -1.28 -3.59 -10.95
N TYR A 419 -0.09 -4.14 -10.77
CA TYR A 419 0.50 -5.17 -11.62
C TYR A 419 1.46 -6.05 -10.78
N PRO A 420 1.93 -7.22 -11.27
CA PRO A 420 2.87 -8.06 -10.52
C PRO A 420 4.17 -7.31 -10.22
N ASN A 421 4.51 -7.13 -8.94
CA ASN A 421 5.69 -6.38 -8.54
C ASN A 421 6.35 -6.95 -7.28
N MET A 422 7.41 -7.74 -7.49
CA MET A 422 8.19 -8.33 -6.40
C MET A 422 9.07 -7.33 -5.64
N TYR A 423 9.35 -6.13 -6.17
CA TYR A 423 10.14 -5.13 -5.45
C TYR A 423 9.41 -4.57 -4.23
N MET A 424 8.08 -4.54 -4.25
CA MET A 424 7.26 -4.11 -3.11
C MET A 424 6.88 -5.25 -2.15
N ALA A 425 7.01 -6.51 -2.57
CA ALA A 425 6.58 -7.69 -1.80
C ALA A 425 7.28 -7.79 -0.43
N GLU A 426 6.52 -8.12 0.60
CA GLU A 426 7.05 -8.40 1.92
C GLU A 426 7.60 -9.84 2.03
N PRO A 427 8.56 -10.10 2.96
CA PRO A 427 9.14 -11.43 3.12
C PRO A 427 8.14 -12.51 3.58
N TYR A 428 6.94 -12.12 3.99
CA TYR A 428 5.85 -13.02 4.35
C TYR A 428 4.80 -13.20 3.23
N ASN A 429 5.01 -12.64 2.03
CA ASN A 429 4.05 -12.82 0.94
C ASN A 429 4.30 -14.14 0.20
N SER A 430 3.38 -15.08 0.36
CA SER A 430 3.24 -16.25 -0.50
C SER A 430 2.36 -15.94 -1.74
N PRO A 431 2.29 -16.82 -2.75
CA PRO A 431 1.30 -16.71 -3.82
C PRO A 431 -0.15 -16.64 -3.34
N GLN A 432 -0.45 -17.25 -2.21
CA GLN A 432 -1.77 -17.28 -1.58
C GLN A 432 -2.07 -15.97 -0.84
N SER A 433 -1.03 -15.20 -0.55
CA SER A 433 -1.17 -14.07 0.35
C SER A 433 -2.14 -12.96 -0.08
N PRO A 434 -2.26 -12.61 -1.38
CA PRO A 434 -3.19 -11.58 -1.86
C PRO A 434 -4.66 -11.76 -1.47
N TYR A 435 -5.10 -12.98 -1.11
CA TYR A 435 -6.50 -13.26 -0.76
C TYR A 435 -6.98 -12.63 0.56
N TRP A 436 -6.12 -11.97 1.33
CA TRP A 436 -6.58 -11.03 2.36
C TRP A 436 -7.49 -9.92 1.82
N ALA A 437 -7.42 -9.63 0.52
CA ALA A 437 -8.34 -8.72 -0.17
C ALA A 437 -9.82 -9.03 0.12
N LEU A 438 -10.14 -10.31 0.34
CA LEU A 438 -11.49 -10.79 0.61
C LEU A 438 -12.11 -10.28 1.92
N LYS A 439 -11.33 -9.66 2.82
CA LYS A 439 -11.86 -8.94 3.99
C LYS A 439 -12.92 -7.89 3.62
N SER A 440 -12.79 -7.25 2.46
CA SER A 440 -13.76 -6.23 2.03
C SER A 440 -15.08 -6.81 1.50
N LEU A 441 -15.18 -8.12 1.39
CA LEU A 441 -16.38 -8.82 0.90
C LEU A 441 -17.18 -9.49 2.03
N ILE A 442 -16.76 -9.39 3.30
CA ILE A 442 -17.51 -9.97 4.43
C ILE A 442 -18.91 -9.37 4.60
N VAL A 443 -19.18 -8.22 3.97
CA VAL A 443 -20.51 -7.61 3.92
C VAL A 443 -21.55 -8.51 3.24
N ALA A 444 -21.10 -9.51 2.46
CA ALA A 444 -21.96 -10.55 1.87
C ALA A 444 -22.76 -11.35 2.92
N ALA A 445 -22.31 -11.37 4.17
CA ALA A 445 -23.02 -11.97 5.30
C ALA A 445 -24.35 -11.29 5.64
N LEU A 446 -24.56 -10.03 5.23
CA LEU A 446 -25.78 -9.31 5.53
C LEU A 446 -26.96 -9.86 4.69
N PRO A 447 -28.15 -10.13 5.28
CA PRO A 447 -29.33 -10.62 4.55
C PRO A 447 -29.79 -9.61 3.49
N ALA A 448 -30.50 -10.04 2.45
CA ALA A 448 -30.81 -9.16 1.30
C ALA A 448 -31.64 -7.93 1.69
N GLU A 449 -32.43 -8.07 2.74
CA GLU A 449 -33.33 -7.07 3.33
C GLU A 449 -32.62 -6.14 4.33
N HIS A 450 -31.33 -6.36 4.61
CA HIS A 450 -30.59 -5.54 5.57
C HIS A 450 -30.56 -4.06 5.15
N ALA A 451 -30.66 -3.14 6.12
CA ALA A 451 -30.69 -1.69 5.88
C ALA A 451 -29.51 -1.19 5.03
N PHE A 452 -28.32 -1.79 5.20
CA PHE A 452 -27.16 -1.55 4.32
C PHE A 452 -27.48 -1.74 2.82
N TRP A 453 -28.17 -2.82 2.44
CA TRP A 453 -28.51 -3.08 1.04
C TRP A 453 -29.66 -2.20 0.56
N ALA A 454 -30.64 -1.94 1.44
CA ALA A 454 -31.79 -1.08 1.15
C ALA A 454 -31.42 0.40 1.01
N ALA A 455 -30.36 0.86 1.70
CA ALA A 455 -29.94 2.25 1.67
C ALA A 455 -29.45 2.69 0.28
N GLU A 456 -29.79 3.92 -0.09
CA GLU A 456 -29.20 4.60 -1.24
C GLU A 456 -27.70 4.82 -1.01
N GLU A 457 -26.88 4.60 -2.04
CA GLU A 457 -25.46 4.88 -1.94
C GLU A 457 -25.22 6.40 -1.90
N LEU A 458 -24.64 6.90 -0.81
CA LEU A 458 -24.31 8.32 -0.70
C LEU A 458 -22.97 8.65 -1.39
N PRO A 459 -22.84 9.86 -1.96
CA PRO A 459 -21.61 10.29 -2.60
C PRO A 459 -20.45 10.40 -1.60
N HIS A 460 -19.23 10.46 -2.13
CA HIS A 460 -18.05 10.75 -1.32
C HIS A 460 -18.18 12.14 -0.65
N PRO A 461 -17.77 12.35 0.61
CA PRO A 461 -17.93 13.63 1.31
C PRO A 461 -17.30 14.85 0.63
N LEU A 462 -16.26 14.64 -0.19
CA LEU A 462 -15.61 15.72 -0.98
C LEU A 462 -16.36 16.07 -2.26
N LYS A 463 -17.36 15.28 -2.67
CA LYS A 463 -18.24 15.66 -3.77
C LYS A 463 -19.17 16.76 -3.26
N ALA A 464 -19.31 17.86 -4.00
CA ALA A 464 -20.18 18.96 -3.59
C ALA A 464 -21.59 18.42 -3.30
N SER A 465 -22.11 18.72 -2.11
CA SER A 465 -23.50 18.44 -1.77
C SER A 465 -24.39 19.36 -2.60
N THR A 466 -25.48 18.83 -3.16
CA THR A 466 -26.56 19.65 -3.72
C THR A 466 -27.52 20.15 -2.64
N ASP A 467 -27.33 19.71 -1.39
CA ASP A 467 -28.08 20.18 -0.22
C ASP A 467 -27.30 21.29 0.48
N ASP A 468 -27.79 22.52 0.34
CA ASP A 468 -27.24 23.75 0.96
C ASP A 468 -27.20 23.69 2.51
N ARG A 469 -27.81 22.68 3.14
CA ARG A 469 -27.84 22.50 4.60
C ARG A 469 -26.61 21.76 5.15
N GLN A 470 -25.82 21.10 4.30
CA GLN A 470 -24.59 20.45 4.73
C GLN A 470 -23.39 21.38 4.51
N PRO A 471 -22.63 21.75 5.57
CA PRO A 471 -21.47 22.61 5.41
C PRO A 471 -20.41 21.90 4.54
N PRO A 472 -19.73 22.63 3.64
CA PRO A 472 -18.66 22.05 2.84
C PRO A 472 -17.54 21.52 3.74
N VAL A 473 -17.10 20.29 3.45
CA VAL A 473 -15.98 19.67 4.16
C VAL A 473 -14.66 20.17 3.56
N PRO A 474 -13.70 20.66 4.37
CA PRO A 474 -12.40 21.10 3.85
C PRO A 474 -11.68 20.00 3.07
N GLY A 475 -11.17 20.36 1.89
CA GLY A 475 -10.39 19.46 1.03
C GLY A 475 -8.99 19.15 1.55
N VAL A 476 -8.45 19.99 2.46
CA VAL A 476 -7.14 19.82 3.08
C VAL A 476 -7.33 19.71 4.59
N GLU A 477 -6.82 18.64 5.21
CA GLU A 477 -7.05 18.36 6.64
C GLU A 477 -5.86 17.64 7.29
N LEU A 478 -5.50 18.04 8.51
CA LEU A 478 -4.55 17.32 9.35
C LEU A 478 -5.22 16.10 10.02
N VAL A 479 -4.74 14.90 9.72
CA VAL A 479 -5.03 13.70 10.49
C VAL A 479 -3.93 13.54 11.54
N LYS A 480 -4.16 14.16 12.70
CA LYS A 480 -3.17 14.32 13.77
C LYS A 480 -2.61 12.98 14.28
N PRO A 481 -3.41 11.93 14.57
CA PRO A 481 -2.86 10.66 15.04
C PRO A 481 -1.88 10.03 14.03
N ALA A 482 -2.22 10.05 12.75
CA ALA A 482 -1.38 9.51 11.67
C ALA A 482 -0.19 10.41 11.29
N ARG A 483 -0.13 11.66 11.79
CA ARG A 483 0.87 12.69 11.42
C ARG A 483 0.92 12.98 9.92
N GLN A 484 -0.27 13.11 9.32
CA GLN A 484 -0.44 13.29 7.88
C GLN A 484 -1.40 14.44 7.58
N ILE A 485 -1.17 15.15 6.49
CA ILE A 485 -2.14 16.10 5.92
C ILE A 485 -2.72 15.46 4.67
N LEU A 486 -4.04 15.26 4.65
CA LEU A 486 -4.78 14.71 3.53
C LEU A 486 -5.15 15.87 2.62
N CYS A 487 -4.81 15.77 1.34
CA CYS A 487 -4.88 16.86 0.38
C CYS A 487 -5.77 16.48 -0.81
N ASN A 488 -6.88 17.19 -0.97
CA ASN A 488 -7.75 17.19 -2.13
C ASN A 488 -8.40 18.57 -2.25
N HIS A 489 -7.56 19.59 -2.48
CA HIS A 489 -7.98 20.98 -2.48
C HIS A 489 -9.10 21.21 -3.52
N GLU A 490 -10.12 22.01 -3.18
CA GLU A 490 -11.36 22.09 -3.98
C GLU A 490 -11.18 22.60 -5.41
N ARG A 491 -10.14 23.42 -5.63
CA ARG A 491 -9.73 23.96 -6.93
C ARG A 491 -8.59 23.15 -7.59
N GLY A 492 -8.06 22.17 -6.86
CA GLY A 492 -6.97 21.31 -7.29
C GLY A 492 -7.50 20.08 -8.02
N SER A 493 -6.60 19.40 -8.72
CA SER A 493 -6.90 18.20 -9.51
C SER A 493 -6.06 17.01 -9.05
N HIS A 494 -5.80 16.92 -7.75
CA HIS A 494 -4.92 15.90 -7.20
C HIS A 494 -5.32 15.49 -5.78
N HIS A 495 -5.46 14.17 -5.59
CA HIS A 495 -5.75 13.55 -4.30
C HIS A 495 -4.53 12.78 -3.79
N PHE A 496 -3.96 13.26 -2.68
CA PHE A 496 -2.71 12.77 -2.11
C PHE A 496 -2.64 13.05 -0.61
N LEU A 497 -1.59 12.56 0.04
CA LEU A 497 -1.28 12.91 1.43
C LEU A 497 0.15 13.41 1.54
N LEU A 498 0.39 14.34 2.46
CA LEU A 498 1.71 14.72 2.96
C LEU A 498 2.00 13.94 4.23
N SER A 499 3.19 13.33 4.31
CA SER A 499 3.62 12.52 5.46
C SER A 499 4.96 12.98 5.98
N SER A 500 5.01 13.34 7.26
CA SER A 500 6.26 13.65 7.95
C SER A 500 6.26 13.04 9.33
N GLY A 501 7.29 12.27 9.67
CA GLY A 501 7.39 11.62 10.98
C GLY A 501 7.22 10.11 10.98
N PRO A 502 6.29 9.52 10.23
CA PRO A 502 6.13 8.08 10.27
C PRO A 502 7.35 7.31 9.78
N PHE A 503 7.67 6.20 10.45
CA PHE A 503 8.73 5.28 10.06
C PHE A 503 8.52 3.88 10.65
N ALA A 504 9.15 2.89 10.01
CA ALA A 504 9.19 1.50 10.44
C ALA A 504 10.65 1.05 10.61
N VAL A 505 10.91 0.17 11.60
CA VAL A 505 12.27 -0.31 11.92
C VAL A 505 12.42 -1.83 11.93
N TRP A 506 11.31 -2.57 11.84
CA TRP A 506 11.38 -4.03 11.71
C TRP A 506 11.84 -4.41 10.29
N PRO A 507 12.45 -5.60 10.11
CA PRO A 507 13.05 -6.02 8.84
C PRO A 507 11.98 -6.36 7.79
N MET A 508 11.38 -5.32 7.21
CA MET A 508 10.48 -5.39 6.06
C MET A 508 11.22 -4.92 4.81
N LYS A 509 10.75 -5.33 3.64
CA LYS A 509 11.24 -4.79 2.38
C LYS A 509 10.84 -3.32 2.24
N VAL A 510 11.84 -2.47 1.99
CA VAL A 510 11.73 -1.04 1.62
C VAL A 510 10.86 -0.18 2.55
N PRO A 511 11.06 -0.22 3.89
CA PRO A 511 10.25 0.56 4.85
C PRO A 511 10.35 2.07 4.62
N GLU A 512 11.48 2.56 4.11
CA GLU A 512 11.69 3.98 3.79
C GLU A 512 10.73 4.44 2.70
N ALA A 513 10.51 3.61 1.67
CA ALA A 513 9.58 3.95 0.59
C ALA A 513 8.12 3.87 1.04
N LYS A 514 7.80 2.99 1.99
CA LYS A 514 6.42 2.72 2.45
C LYS A 514 5.93 3.70 3.50
N TYR A 515 6.83 4.27 4.31
CA TYR A 515 6.48 5.16 5.43
C TYR A 515 7.16 6.53 5.37
N SER A 516 8.35 6.63 4.79
CA SER A 516 9.23 7.80 4.97
C SER A 516 9.26 8.78 3.79
N LYS A 517 8.49 8.59 2.71
CA LYS A 517 8.32 9.62 1.67
C LYS A 517 7.55 10.84 2.19
N PHE A 518 7.71 11.98 1.56
CA PHE A 518 7.06 13.24 1.92
C PHE A 518 5.63 13.35 1.39
N ALA A 519 5.30 12.61 0.32
CA ALA A 519 3.96 12.57 -0.23
C ALA A 519 3.64 11.21 -0.87
N TYR A 520 2.36 10.84 -0.88
CA TYR A 520 1.84 9.63 -1.52
C TYR A 520 0.57 9.98 -2.29
N SER A 521 0.42 9.47 -3.51
CA SER A 521 -0.67 9.86 -4.42
C SER A 521 -1.53 8.69 -4.85
N SER A 522 -2.85 8.91 -4.86
CA SER A 522 -3.83 7.98 -5.44
C SER A 522 -3.76 7.87 -6.98
N SER A 523 -3.16 8.86 -7.67
CA SER A 523 -3.06 8.90 -9.14
C SER A 523 -1.68 8.52 -9.68
N PHE A 524 -0.62 8.74 -8.90
CA PHE A 524 0.76 8.54 -9.34
C PHE A 524 1.48 7.39 -8.63
N GLY A 525 0.91 6.85 -7.55
CA GLY A 525 1.57 5.83 -6.74
C GLY A 525 2.88 6.34 -6.14
N PHE A 526 3.51 5.51 -5.32
CA PHE A 526 4.89 5.74 -4.93
C PHE A 526 5.80 4.72 -5.59
N SER A 527 7.10 5.01 -5.63
CA SER A 527 8.12 4.08 -6.12
C SER A 527 8.86 3.39 -4.98
N VAL A 528 9.18 2.11 -5.20
CA VAL A 528 10.05 1.29 -4.38
C VAL A 528 11.39 1.06 -5.08
N PRO A 529 12.50 0.99 -4.32
CA PRO A 529 13.82 0.72 -4.88
C PRO A 529 13.92 -0.65 -5.58
N ALA A 530 14.55 -0.67 -6.76
CA ALA A 530 14.96 -1.90 -7.47
C ALA A 530 16.45 -2.25 -7.25
N GLY A 531 17.21 -1.35 -6.61
CA GLY A 531 18.66 -1.38 -6.42
C GLY A 531 19.16 -0.09 -5.77
N SER A 532 20.47 0.16 -5.80
CA SER A 532 21.11 1.25 -5.03
C SER A 532 21.49 2.49 -5.83
N THR A 533 21.53 2.43 -7.17
CA THR A 533 21.78 3.62 -8.00
C THR A 533 20.60 4.59 -7.90
N ILE A 534 20.80 5.86 -8.25
CA ILE A 534 19.71 6.86 -8.15
C ILE A 534 18.47 6.51 -8.99
N ASN A 535 18.66 5.97 -10.19
CA ASN A 535 17.58 5.53 -11.08
C ASN A 535 16.83 4.30 -10.51
N GLN A 536 17.56 3.44 -9.80
CA GLN A 536 17.02 2.25 -9.13
C GLN A 536 16.34 2.58 -7.82
N LEU A 537 16.87 3.56 -7.06
CA LEU A 537 16.27 4.08 -5.84
C LEU A 537 14.91 4.73 -6.14
N ALA A 538 14.79 5.39 -7.30
CA ALA A 538 13.60 6.09 -7.76
C ALA A 538 12.98 6.97 -6.64
N PRO A 539 13.69 8.01 -6.18
CA PRO A 539 13.35 8.77 -4.99
C PRO A 539 12.19 9.76 -5.22
N ASP A 540 11.06 9.29 -5.75
CA ASP A 540 9.86 10.11 -5.84
C ASP A 540 9.40 10.53 -4.45
N ASN A 541 8.99 11.79 -4.35
CA ASN A 541 8.58 12.43 -3.11
C ASN A 541 9.59 12.26 -1.96
N THR A 542 10.89 12.19 -2.28
CA THR A 542 11.96 11.87 -1.33
C THR A 542 13.15 12.79 -1.58
N LEU A 543 13.85 13.17 -0.50
CA LEU A 543 15.18 13.79 -0.57
C LEU A 543 16.23 12.71 -0.34
N ALA A 544 17.00 12.41 -1.38
CA ALA A 544 18.13 11.49 -1.35
C ALA A 544 19.44 12.28 -1.23
N LEU A 545 20.35 11.81 -0.37
CA LEU A 545 21.63 12.43 -0.05
C LEU A 545 22.77 11.45 -0.31
N SER A 546 23.85 11.94 -0.91
CA SER A 546 25.10 11.22 -1.13
C SER A 546 26.28 12.06 -0.61
N LEU A 547 27.25 11.37 0.00
CA LEU A 547 28.51 11.95 0.53
C LEU A 547 29.74 11.44 -0.25
N ASP A 548 29.51 10.77 -1.38
CA ASP A 548 30.51 10.07 -2.19
C ASP A 548 30.18 10.24 -3.70
N ASP A 549 29.84 11.46 -4.09
CA ASP A 549 29.60 11.87 -5.49
C ASP A 549 28.55 11.04 -6.26
N GLY A 550 27.60 10.45 -5.53
CA GLY A 550 26.47 9.71 -6.09
C GLY A 550 26.66 8.21 -6.17
N ASP A 551 27.76 7.66 -5.63
CA ASP A 551 27.99 6.21 -5.56
C ASP A 551 27.03 5.53 -4.59
N THR A 552 26.74 6.15 -3.43
CA THR A 552 25.76 5.67 -2.47
C THR A 552 24.75 6.75 -2.09
N TRP A 553 23.51 6.31 -1.83
CA TRP A 553 22.40 7.20 -1.50
C TRP A 553 21.74 6.79 -0.19
N ALA A 554 21.43 7.78 0.63
CA ALA A 554 20.61 7.61 1.81
C ALA A 554 19.39 8.52 1.77
N VAL A 555 18.31 8.04 2.35
CA VAL A 555 17.01 8.72 2.44
C VAL A 555 16.55 8.72 3.90
N ARG A 556 15.41 9.36 4.17
CA ARG A 556 14.80 9.30 5.50
C ARG A 556 14.51 7.85 5.90
N TRP A 557 15.21 7.39 6.92
CA TRP A 557 14.97 6.08 7.53
C TRP A 557 14.26 6.19 8.88
N ILE A 558 14.72 7.10 9.75
CA ILE A 558 14.13 7.35 11.08
C ILE A 558 13.89 8.84 11.28
N SER A 559 12.74 9.16 11.86
CA SER A 559 12.39 10.49 12.36
C SER A 559 12.80 10.67 13.81
N ILE A 560 13.17 11.91 14.16
CA ILE A 560 13.70 12.32 15.45
C ILE A 560 12.78 13.35 16.09
N GLY A 561 12.42 13.09 17.35
CA GLY A 561 11.47 13.93 18.06
C GLY A 561 10.04 13.81 17.51
N GLU A 562 9.14 14.61 18.08
CA GLU A 562 7.77 14.68 17.60
C GLU A 562 7.68 15.37 16.24
N THR A 563 6.72 14.94 15.43
CA THR A 563 6.28 15.74 14.29
C THR A 563 5.39 16.85 14.81
N LYS A 564 5.71 18.09 14.45
CA LYS A 564 4.99 19.28 14.86
C LYS A 564 4.06 19.73 13.72
N PRO A 565 2.73 19.63 13.91
CA PRO A 565 1.80 20.39 13.09
C PRO A 565 2.06 21.89 13.30
N THR A 566 2.06 22.63 12.21
CA THR A 566 2.18 24.10 12.22
C THR A 566 1.27 24.68 11.15
N GLU A 567 1.16 25.99 11.13
CA GLU A 567 0.29 26.72 10.22
C GLU A 567 1.07 27.91 9.64
N LEU A 568 0.89 28.15 8.36
CA LEU A 568 1.38 29.34 7.68
C LEU A 568 0.20 30.20 7.25
N THR A 569 0.40 31.52 7.21
CA THR A 569 -0.60 32.42 6.62
C THR A 569 -0.16 32.79 5.21
N VAL A 570 -0.97 32.42 4.21
CA VAL A 570 -0.76 32.77 2.81
C VAL A 570 -1.95 33.60 2.35
N ASN A 571 -1.74 34.89 2.08
CA ASN A 571 -2.81 35.82 1.65
C ASN A 571 -4.07 35.79 2.53
N GLY A 572 -3.89 35.64 3.85
CA GLY A 572 -4.98 35.56 4.83
C GLY A 572 -5.59 34.17 5.03
N GLU A 573 -5.22 33.17 4.23
CA GLU A 573 -5.58 31.76 4.43
C GLU A 573 -4.61 31.08 5.39
N VAL A 574 -5.13 30.28 6.32
CA VAL A 574 -4.35 29.43 7.22
C VAL A 574 -4.07 28.10 6.50
N VAL A 575 -2.80 27.83 6.22
CA VAL A 575 -2.35 26.66 5.47
C VAL A 575 -1.64 25.69 6.40
N PRO A 576 -2.12 24.43 6.53
CA PRO A 576 -1.50 23.46 7.43
C PRO A 576 -0.14 23.00 6.90
N ALA A 577 0.77 22.73 7.82
CA ALA A 577 2.10 22.23 7.53
C ALA A 577 2.59 21.24 8.59
N LEU A 578 3.57 20.41 8.22
CA LEU A 578 4.23 19.45 9.10
C LEU A 578 5.73 19.72 9.17
N VAL A 579 6.28 19.81 10.38
CA VAL A 579 7.72 19.92 10.63
C VAL A 579 8.22 18.68 11.36
N ASN A 580 9.26 18.05 10.82
CA ASN A 580 9.92 16.92 11.47
C ASN A 580 11.42 16.88 11.18
N ARG A 581 12.20 16.38 12.14
CA ARG A 581 13.63 16.15 11.98
C ARG A 581 13.91 14.68 11.70
N TRP A 582 14.95 14.40 10.94
CA TRP A 582 15.34 13.04 10.62
C TRP A 582 16.83 12.93 10.29
N ARG A 583 17.32 11.69 10.24
CA ARG A 583 18.71 11.39 9.86
C ARG A 583 18.75 10.37 8.71
N PRO A 584 19.54 10.64 7.65
CA PRO A 584 19.80 9.69 6.56
C PRO A 584 20.67 8.49 6.99
N TRP A 585 21.64 8.72 7.89
CA TRP A 585 22.57 7.70 8.36
C TRP A 585 22.48 7.52 9.88
N ARG A 586 22.77 6.30 10.37
CA ARG A 586 22.90 6.03 11.80
C ARG A 586 24.10 6.77 12.42
N LYS A 587 25.20 6.88 11.68
CA LYS A 587 26.32 7.76 12.06
C LYS A 587 25.86 9.21 11.88
N ARG A 588 26.01 10.01 12.94
CA ARG A 588 25.47 11.38 13.06
C ARG A 588 26.32 12.36 12.24
N THR A 589 26.25 12.24 10.91
CA THR A 589 26.97 13.14 9.99
C THR A 589 26.07 14.30 9.56
N VAL A 590 24.81 14.01 9.26
CA VAL A 590 23.84 14.99 8.75
C VAL A 590 22.51 14.87 9.51
N GLU A 591 21.94 16.00 9.90
CA GLU A 591 20.55 16.12 10.40
C GLU A 591 19.75 16.99 9.44
N VAL A 592 18.51 16.58 9.14
CA VAL A 592 17.61 17.30 8.24
C VAL A 592 16.32 17.65 8.99
N GLU A 593 15.97 18.92 9.03
CA GLU A 593 14.63 19.39 9.42
C GLU A 593 13.82 19.67 8.16
N THR A 594 12.67 19.02 8.02
CA THR A 594 11.79 19.16 6.86
C THR A 594 10.47 19.78 7.25
N THR A 595 10.10 20.85 6.55
CA THR A 595 8.77 21.46 6.59
C THR A 595 8.02 21.10 5.31
N LEU A 596 6.84 20.52 5.44
CA LEU A 596 5.92 20.25 4.33
C LEU A 596 4.73 21.19 4.45
N VAL A 597 4.49 22.04 3.45
CA VAL A 597 3.36 22.98 3.41
C VAL A 597 2.32 22.47 2.41
N ALA A 598 1.07 22.35 2.86
CA ALA A 598 -0.02 21.85 2.05
C ALA A 598 -0.44 22.83 0.92
N PRO A 599 -1.21 22.36 -0.07
CA PRO A 599 -1.85 23.24 -1.04
C PRO A 599 -2.79 24.25 -0.39
N CYS A 600 -2.99 25.40 -1.06
CA CYS A 600 -3.88 26.47 -0.63
C CYS A 600 -4.64 27.08 -1.81
N SER A 601 -5.52 28.05 -1.57
CA SER A 601 -6.36 28.67 -2.62
C SER A 601 -5.57 29.33 -3.74
N GLN A 602 -4.37 29.86 -3.44
CA GLN A 602 -3.48 30.47 -4.44
C GLN A 602 -2.75 29.41 -5.27
N TRP A 603 -2.41 28.27 -4.65
CA TRP A 603 -1.65 27.18 -5.27
C TRP A 603 -2.28 25.82 -5.01
N PRO A 604 -3.44 25.54 -5.64
CA PRO A 604 -4.26 24.38 -5.29
C PRO A 604 -3.68 23.03 -5.78
N ASP A 605 -2.78 23.08 -6.76
CA ASP A 605 -2.12 21.90 -7.37
C ASP A 605 -0.64 21.78 -6.96
N TRP A 606 -0.23 22.53 -5.93
CA TRP A 606 1.16 22.59 -5.48
C TRP A 606 1.27 22.33 -3.99
N HIS A 607 2.34 21.66 -3.58
CA HIS A 607 2.81 21.67 -2.20
C HIS A 607 4.28 22.09 -2.15
N VAL A 608 4.70 22.67 -1.03
CA VAL A 608 6.06 23.18 -0.85
C VAL A 608 6.80 22.35 0.18
N ARG A 609 8.09 22.10 -0.07
CA ARG A 609 9.00 21.40 0.83
C ARG A 609 10.18 22.29 1.12
N VAL A 610 10.57 22.37 2.39
CA VAL A 610 11.75 23.11 2.84
C VAL A 610 12.57 22.22 3.75
N HIS A 611 13.83 22.00 3.40
CA HIS A 611 14.78 21.18 4.13
C HIS A 611 15.92 22.05 4.66
N ARG A 612 16.05 22.15 5.99
CA ARG A 612 17.25 22.71 6.64
C ARG A 612 18.20 21.56 6.96
N ILE A 613 19.39 21.60 6.37
CA ILE A 613 20.37 20.51 6.44
C ILE A 613 21.57 21.01 7.22
N ARG A 614 21.92 20.26 8.29
CA ARG A 614 22.99 20.60 9.22
C ARG A 614 24.03 19.48 9.27
N SER A 615 25.30 19.86 9.29
CA SER A 615 26.36 18.97 9.75
C SER A 615 26.37 18.92 11.28
N VAL A 616 26.37 17.72 11.86
CA VAL A 616 26.33 17.51 13.32
C VAL A 616 27.59 16.87 13.90
N SER A 617 28.61 16.62 13.06
CA SER A 617 29.96 16.24 13.50
C SER A 617 30.98 17.19 12.89
N SER A 618 32.20 17.27 13.44
CA SER A 618 33.30 17.93 12.75
C SER A 618 33.66 17.10 11.50
N LEU A 619 32.90 17.29 10.42
CA LEU A 619 33.05 16.68 9.10
C LEU A 619 34.34 17.23 8.46
N ARG A 620 35.50 16.88 9.04
CA ARG A 620 36.81 17.18 8.44
C ARG A 620 37.06 16.34 7.18
N ASP A 621 36.24 15.30 6.94
CA ASP A 621 36.49 14.27 5.93
C ASP A 621 35.40 14.14 4.84
N CYS A 622 34.35 14.99 4.83
CA CYS A 622 33.36 14.98 3.72
C CYS A 622 33.67 16.13 2.76
N GLU A 623 34.21 15.77 1.60
CA GLU A 623 34.58 16.73 0.55
C GLU A 623 33.36 17.28 -0.19
N SER A 624 32.28 16.52 -0.39
CA SER A 624 31.10 16.99 -1.16
C SER A 624 29.78 16.51 -0.57
N ILE A 625 28.68 17.12 -1.02
CA ILE A 625 27.33 16.55 -0.85
C ILE A 625 26.55 16.70 -2.16
N THR A 626 25.99 15.57 -2.61
CA THR A 626 25.03 15.56 -3.71
C THR A 626 23.64 15.26 -3.17
N THR A 627 22.65 16.02 -3.66
CA THR A 627 21.26 15.89 -3.26
C THR A 627 20.38 15.69 -4.48
N VAL A 628 19.35 14.85 -4.34
CA VAL A 628 18.31 14.64 -5.35
C VAL A 628 16.97 14.67 -4.66
N GLU A 629 16.10 15.58 -5.07
CA GLU A 629 14.73 15.67 -4.58
C GLU A 629 13.73 15.38 -5.70
N GLY A 630 12.82 14.42 -5.45
CA GLY A 630 11.85 13.97 -6.45
C GLY A 630 10.43 14.54 -6.28
N GLY A 631 9.80 14.84 -7.41
CA GLY A 631 8.36 15.07 -7.54
C GLY A 631 7.56 13.77 -7.50
N PHE A 632 6.46 13.69 -8.26
CA PHE A 632 5.72 12.44 -8.46
C PHE A 632 6.24 11.69 -9.68
N ALA A 633 6.48 10.38 -9.53
CA ALA A 633 6.76 9.52 -10.67
C ALA A 633 5.49 9.35 -11.52
N ILE A 634 5.61 9.45 -12.83
CA ILE A 634 4.46 9.45 -13.75
C ILE A 634 4.74 8.56 -14.96
N ASP A 635 3.70 8.03 -15.61
CA ASP A 635 3.82 7.17 -16.80
C ASP A 635 4.75 7.80 -17.84
N GLY A 636 5.82 7.08 -18.16
CA GLY A 636 6.89 7.50 -19.04
C GLY A 636 6.71 7.06 -20.49
N ARG A 637 5.53 6.55 -20.86
CA ARG A 637 5.23 6.08 -22.21
C ARG A 637 4.24 6.99 -22.92
N ARG A 638 4.42 7.13 -24.24
CA ARG A 638 3.47 7.82 -25.10
C ARG A 638 2.24 6.96 -25.35
N CYS A 639 1.06 7.56 -25.30
CA CYS A 639 -0.20 6.89 -25.61
C CYS A 639 -0.27 6.39 -27.06
N SER A 640 0.38 7.09 -27.99
CA SER A 640 0.30 6.83 -29.44
C SER A 640 1.02 5.56 -29.89
N ASP A 641 2.18 5.25 -29.30
CA ASP A 641 3.05 4.16 -29.75
C ASP A 641 3.70 3.34 -28.62
N GLY A 642 3.45 3.67 -27.35
CA GLY A 642 4.02 2.99 -26.18
C GLY A 642 5.54 3.20 -26.01
N ARG A 643 6.19 4.03 -26.84
CA ARG A 643 7.62 4.32 -26.73
C ARG A 643 7.87 5.32 -25.61
N SER A 644 9.14 5.50 -25.26
CA SER A 644 9.56 6.48 -24.24
C SER A 644 9.04 7.87 -24.61
N LEU A 645 8.39 8.53 -23.65
CA LEU A 645 7.92 9.91 -23.76
C LEU A 645 9.09 10.89 -23.76
N TRP A 646 10.14 10.58 -22.98
CA TRP A 646 11.35 11.36 -22.89
C TRP A 646 12.55 10.65 -23.53
N ASN A 647 13.37 11.41 -24.26
CA ASN A 647 14.62 10.96 -24.87
C ASN A 647 15.83 11.87 -24.56
N GLY A 648 15.71 12.80 -23.61
CA GLY A 648 16.81 13.66 -23.14
C GLY A 648 17.14 14.86 -24.03
N ARG A 649 16.23 15.33 -24.90
CA ARG A 649 16.56 16.33 -25.95
C ARG A 649 15.95 17.73 -25.80
N SER A 650 15.11 18.00 -24.80
CA SER A 650 14.43 19.30 -24.66
C SER A 650 14.99 20.13 -23.49
N GLN A 651 15.92 21.03 -23.77
CA GLN A 651 16.31 22.07 -22.81
C GLN A 651 15.37 23.28 -22.95
N GLY A 652 14.66 23.60 -21.88
CA GLY A 652 13.75 24.74 -21.82
C GLY A 652 14.29 25.91 -20.99
N ARG A 653 13.53 27.01 -21.00
CA ARG A 653 13.54 28.10 -20.03
C ARG A 653 12.26 28.06 -19.18
N SER A 654 12.39 28.32 -17.88
CA SER A 654 11.34 28.16 -16.87
C SER A 654 10.19 29.16 -16.98
N ASP A 655 10.40 30.28 -17.68
CA ASP A 655 9.43 31.36 -17.93
C ASP A 655 8.67 31.22 -19.26
N THR A 656 8.94 30.16 -20.01
CA THR A 656 8.32 29.93 -21.32
C THR A 656 7.06 29.08 -21.16
N ALA A 657 5.97 29.51 -21.80
CA ALA A 657 4.71 28.77 -21.82
C ALA A 657 4.91 27.31 -22.29
N LEU A 658 4.15 26.37 -21.72
CA LEU A 658 4.23 24.94 -22.07
C LEU A 658 4.04 24.72 -23.58
N SER A 659 3.17 25.53 -24.21
CA SER A 659 2.93 25.50 -25.65
C SER A 659 4.19 25.65 -26.51
N ALA A 660 5.21 26.37 -26.04
CA ALA A 660 6.48 26.52 -26.76
C ALA A 660 7.30 25.22 -26.81
N TYR A 661 7.01 24.26 -25.92
CA TYR A 661 7.58 22.90 -25.92
C TYR A 661 6.67 21.88 -26.59
N GLY A 662 5.60 22.32 -27.26
CA GLY A 662 4.58 21.44 -27.83
C GLY A 662 3.68 20.78 -26.78
N ILE A 663 3.70 21.29 -25.54
CA ILE A 663 2.91 20.81 -24.41
C ILE A 663 1.66 21.70 -24.31
N THR A 664 0.54 21.23 -24.86
CA THR A 664 -0.77 21.90 -24.87
C THR A 664 -1.80 20.99 -24.21
N SER A 665 -3.02 21.47 -23.93
CA SER A 665 -4.07 20.58 -23.43
C SER A 665 -4.25 19.39 -24.39
N GLY A 666 -4.16 18.17 -23.85
CA GLY A 666 -4.26 16.93 -24.61
C GLY A 666 -2.99 16.45 -25.33
N SER A 667 -1.83 17.10 -25.20
CA SER A 667 -0.56 16.59 -25.73
C SER A 667 0.28 15.87 -24.66
N GLU A 668 1.35 15.22 -25.09
CA GLU A 668 2.30 14.52 -24.22
C GLU A 668 3.67 15.17 -24.39
N GLY A 669 4.42 15.34 -23.31
CA GLY A 669 5.76 15.93 -23.39
C GLY A 669 6.43 16.14 -22.05
N ALA A 670 7.71 16.45 -22.11
CA ALA A 670 8.52 16.75 -20.94
C ALA A 670 9.57 17.80 -21.30
N PHE A 671 10.02 18.55 -20.30
CA PHE A 671 11.13 19.49 -20.45
C PHE A 671 11.90 19.63 -19.15
N GLU A 672 13.15 20.08 -19.30
CA GLU A 672 14.10 20.30 -18.22
C GLU A 672 14.67 21.71 -18.34
N THR A 673 14.92 22.35 -17.22
CA THR A 673 15.64 23.63 -17.12
C THR A 673 16.64 23.54 -15.96
N PRO A 674 17.57 24.49 -15.79
CA PRO A 674 18.48 24.49 -14.64
C PRO A 674 17.78 24.41 -13.27
N THR A 675 16.52 24.83 -13.16
CA THR A 675 15.79 24.89 -11.88
C THR A 675 14.44 24.18 -11.89
N THR A 676 14.04 23.54 -12.99
CA THR A 676 12.71 22.91 -13.10
C THR A 676 12.72 21.65 -13.93
N ALA A 677 11.90 20.68 -13.58
CA ALA A 677 11.59 19.52 -14.43
C ALA A 677 10.08 19.29 -14.48
N PHE A 678 9.57 18.90 -15.64
CA PHE A 678 8.14 18.70 -15.85
C PHE A 678 7.88 17.57 -16.84
N VAL A 679 6.84 16.80 -16.58
CA VAL A 679 6.34 15.71 -17.43
C VAL A 679 4.82 15.76 -17.49
N MET A 680 4.27 15.72 -18.69
CA MET A 680 2.85 15.50 -18.96
C MET A 680 2.68 14.24 -19.82
N SER A 681 1.87 13.31 -19.33
CA SER A 681 1.60 12.03 -20.00
C SER A 681 0.13 11.66 -19.89
N SER A 682 -0.23 10.48 -20.41
CA SER A 682 -1.59 9.96 -20.31
C SER A 682 -2.12 9.84 -18.87
N ALA A 683 -1.25 9.83 -17.85
CA ALA A 683 -1.65 9.80 -16.45
C ALA A 683 -1.98 11.19 -15.87
N GLY A 684 -1.49 12.28 -16.47
CA GLY A 684 -1.63 13.64 -15.94
C GLY A 684 -0.37 14.48 -16.15
N ALA A 685 -0.10 15.40 -15.24
CA ALA A 685 1.12 16.19 -15.20
C ALA A 685 1.80 16.11 -13.82
N SER A 686 3.13 16.04 -13.81
CA SER A 686 3.96 16.21 -12.62
C SER A 686 5.14 17.12 -12.91
N GLY A 687 5.49 17.98 -11.96
CA GLY A 687 6.67 18.80 -12.06
C GLY A 687 7.26 19.17 -10.71
N ILE A 688 8.46 19.71 -10.75
CA ILE A 688 9.19 20.21 -9.59
C ILE A 688 9.96 21.47 -9.97
N VAL A 689 9.97 22.43 -9.04
CA VAL A 689 10.64 23.73 -9.17
C VAL A 689 11.56 23.92 -7.96
N ASP A 690 12.80 24.29 -8.22
CA ASP A 690 13.76 24.70 -7.19
C ASP A 690 13.44 26.11 -6.70
N LEU A 691 13.21 26.25 -5.40
CA LEU A 691 12.95 27.49 -4.67
C LEU A 691 14.05 27.82 -3.66
N SER A 692 15.16 27.08 -3.70
CA SER A 692 16.26 27.23 -2.76
C SER A 692 16.86 28.64 -2.84
N PRO A 693 17.27 29.24 -1.70
CA PRO A 693 18.06 30.47 -1.74
C PRO A 693 19.43 30.18 -2.39
N PRO A 694 20.17 31.23 -2.82
CA PRO A 694 21.57 31.08 -3.21
C PRO A 694 22.33 30.32 -2.12
N GLY A 695 23.07 29.30 -2.54
CA GLY A 695 23.66 28.32 -1.66
C GLY A 695 25.03 27.84 -2.14
N PRO A 696 25.63 26.89 -1.41
CA PRO A 696 26.99 26.41 -1.63
C PRO A 696 27.10 25.41 -2.79
N PHE A 697 26.13 25.39 -3.70
CA PHE A 697 26.06 24.42 -4.78
C PHE A 697 26.76 24.96 -6.02
N GLU A 698 27.65 24.16 -6.59
CA GLU A 698 28.37 24.48 -7.83
C GLU A 698 27.52 24.10 -9.05
N SER A 699 26.60 23.14 -8.88
CA SER A 699 25.65 22.75 -9.92
C SER A 699 24.23 22.61 -9.35
N THR A 700 23.26 23.01 -10.15
CA THR A 700 21.83 22.76 -9.95
C THR A 700 21.24 22.38 -11.31
N ALA A 701 20.43 21.32 -11.34
CA ALA A 701 19.75 20.87 -12.54
C ALA A 701 18.34 20.38 -12.21
N GLY A 702 17.35 20.83 -12.96
CA GLY A 702 16.08 20.13 -13.09
C GLY A 702 16.24 19.01 -14.12
N GLU A 703 15.94 17.77 -13.74
CA GLU A 703 16.10 16.59 -14.61
C GLU A 703 14.78 15.79 -14.66
N VAL A 704 14.43 15.27 -15.83
CA VAL A 704 13.40 14.26 -16.04
C VAL A 704 14.11 12.92 -16.06
N MET A 705 14.26 12.36 -14.85
CA MET A 705 14.98 11.11 -14.66
C MET A 705 14.13 9.93 -15.10
N LYS A 706 14.68 9.08 -15.97
CA LYS A 706 14.09 7.78 -16.27
C LYS A 706 14.44 6.79 -15.16
N THR A 707 13.44 6.26 -14.47
CA THR A 707 13.66 5.25 -13.42
C THR A 707 13.77 3.86 -14.04
N ASP A 708 14.34 2.92 -13.29
CA ASP A 708 14.30 1.52 -13.69
C ASP A 708 12.85 1.01 -13.74
N PRO A 709 12.54 0.02 -14.59
CA PRO A 709 11.22 -0.57 -14.64
C PRO A 709 10.81 -1.18 -13.30
N ASN A 710 9.51 -1.21 -13.08
CA ASN A 710 8.83 -1.81 -11.93
C ASN A 710 9.12 -1.17 -10.57
N THR A 711 9.72 0.02 -10.54
CA THR A 711 9.88 0.76 -9.28
C THR A 711 8.54 1.33 -8.79
N ASN A 712 7.68 1.88 -9.66
CA ASN A 712 6.42 2.50 -9.26
C ASN A 712 5.26 1.50 -9.08
N LEU A 713 4.38 1.71 -8.09
CA LEU A 713 3.29 0.78 -7.78
C LEU A 713 2.11 0.78 -8.77
N LEU A 714 1.90 1.86 -9.52
CA LEU A 714 0.78 1.98 -10.46
C LEU A 714 1.18 1.71 -11.91
N THR A 715 2.37 2.15 -12.32
CA THR A 715 2.86 1.99 -13.70
C THR A 715 4.27 1.41 -13.72
N PRO A 716 4.54 0.39 -14.56
CA PRO A 716 5.83 -0.30 -14.57
C PRO A 716 6.96 0.54 -15.17
N ARG A 717 6.68 1.68 -15.83
CA ARG A 717 7.71 2.45 -16.54
C ARG A 717 7.47 3.95 -16.39
N THR A 718 8.19 4.56 -15.46
CA THR A 718 8.00 5.96 -15.08
C THR A 718 9.11 6.90 -15.53
N LEU A 719 8.75 8.16 -15.68
CA LEU A 719 9.65 9.30 -15.61
C LEU A 719 9.43 10.01 -14.27
N LEU A 720 10.49 10.57 -13.71
CA LEU A 720 10.47 11.27 -12.43
C LEU A 720 11.11 12.65 -12.58
N PRO A 721 10.33 13.75 -12.47
CA PRO A 721 10.89 15.08 -12.31
C PRO A 721 11.70 15.17 -11.00
N ILE A 722 12.96 15.59 -11.08
CA ILE A 722 13.84 15.78 -9.93
C ILE A 722 14.56 17.14 -9.99
N ILE A 723 14.99 17.62 -8.82
CA ILE A 723 16.04 18.63 -8.69
C ILE A 723 17.29 17.96 -8.16
N ARG A 724 18.41 18.07 -8.90
CA ARG A 724 19.74 17.63 -8.48
C ARG A 724 20.59 18.84 -8.12
N LYS A 725 21.30 18.77 -7.02
CA LYS A 725 22.32 19.75 -6.62
C LYS A 725 23.57 19.05 -6.11
N ALA A 726 24.74 19.54 -6.51
CA ALA A 726 26.02 19.08 -5.97
C ALA A 726 26.86 20.26 -5.50
N SER A 727 27.49 20.12 -4.34
CA SER A 727 28.48 21.07 -3.83
C SER A 727 29.88 20.52 -4.04
N GLY A 728 30.85 21.37 -4.38
CA GLY A 728 32.27 20.97 -4.42
C GLY A 728 32.96 21.00 -3.06
N ASN A 729 32.30 21.55 -2.04
CA ASN A 729 32.69 21.45 -0.62
C ASN A 729 31.46 21.25 0.27
N PHE A 730 31.55 20.44 1.33
CA PHE A 730 30.45 20.36 2.31
C PHE A 730 30.31 21.72 3.03
N PRO A 731 29.11 22.32 3.12
CA PRO A 731 28.94 23.66 3.66
C PRO A 731 29.27 23.70 5.16
N SER A 732 29.98 24.75 5.59
CA SER A 732 30.66 24.75 6.90
C SER A 732 29.77 24.53 8.13
N GLN A 733 28.44 24.74 8.07
CA GLN A 733 27.50 24.32 9.14
C GLN A 733 26.06 24.00 8.68
N GLU A 734 25.38 24.89 7.93
CA GLU A 734 23.96 24.75 7.56
C GLU A 734 23.64 25.31 6.17
N PHE A 735 22.80 24.59 5.41
CA PHE A 735 22.21 25.07 4.16
C PHE A 735 20.73 24.68 4.04
N VAL A 736 20.02 25.34 3.12
CA VAL A 736 18.58 25.14 2.90
C VAL A 736 18.33 24.71 1.47
N LEU A 737 17.50 23.69 1.32
CA LEU A 737 16.88 23.32 0.06
C LEU A 737 15.38 23.62 0.14
N ALA A 738 14.80 24.12 -0.94
CA ALA A 738 13.36 24.29 -1.03
C ALA A 738 12.87 23.92 -2.42
N THR A 739 11.73 23.23 -2.49
CA THR A 739 11.08 22.87 -3.76
C THR A 739 9.59 23.14 -3.68
N ALA A 740 9.00 23.47 -4.83
CA ALA A 740 7.56 23.35 -5.04
C ALA A 740 7.30 22.18 -6.00
N VAL A 741 6.38 21.30 -5.63
CA VAL A 741 6.03 20.12 -6.41
C VAL A 741 4.61 20.30 -6.94
N PHE A 742 4.45 20.09 -8.25
CA PHE A 742 3.20 20.19 -8.98
C PHE A 742 2.66 18.82 -9.34
N ALA A 743 1.35 18.66 -9.25
CA ALA A 743 0.67 17.48 -9.77
C ALA A 743 -0.78 17.76 -10.16
N VAL A 744 -1.19 17.22 -11.31
CA VAL A 744 -2.57 17.27 -11.85
C VAL A 744 -2.88 15.90 -12.46
N THR A 745 -3.98 15.27 -12.06
CA THR A 745 -4.42 14.00 -12.66
C THR A 745 -5.13 14.22 -13.99
N SER A 746 -4.96 13.29 -14.93
CA SER A 746 -5.72 13.25 -16.19
C SER A 746 -7.19 12.89 -15.99
N LYS A 747 -7.52 12.21 -14.88
CA LYS A 747 -8.88 11.75 -14.59
C LYS A 747 -9.72 12.96 -14.16
N PRO A 748 -10.82 13.29 -14.87
CA PRO A 748 -11.69 14.38 -14.44
C PRO A 748 -12.32 14.04 -13.09
N GLY A 749 -12.41 15.03 -12.22
CA GLY A 749 -13.02 14.90 -10.90
C GLY A 749 -14.31 15.71 -10.80
N PRO A 750 -15.08 15.57 -9.71
CA PRO A 750 -16.33 16.31 -9.54
C PRO A 750 -16.17 17.84 -9.57
N ARG A 751 -14.95 18.35 -9.40
CA ARG A 751 -14.63 19.78 -9.28
C ARG A 751 -13.56 20.25 -10.27
N HIS A 752 -13.08 19.39 -11.19
CA HIS A 752 -12.03 19.74 -12.14
C HIS A 752 -12.08 18.91 -13.45
N GLU A 753 -11.76 19.55 -14.58
CA GLU A 753 -11.76 18.93 -15.93
C GLU A 753 -10.44 18.19 -16.26
N GLY A 754 -9.59 17.92 -15.26
CA GLY A 754 -8.33 17.19 -15.46
C GLY A 754 -7.20 18.11 -15.95
N LEU A 755 -6.69 17.86 -17.16
CA LEU A 755 -5.54 18.60 -17.72
C LEU A 755 -5.86 20.00 -18.26
N ASP A 756 -7.14 20.41 -18.24
CA ASP A 756 -7.52 21.72 -18.73
C ASP A 756 -6.94 22.86 -17.90
N GLY A 757 -6.34 23.83 -18.60
CA GLY A 757 -5.64 24.96 -18.00
C GLY A 757 -4.32 24.61 -17.32
N VAL A 758 -3.74 23.41 -17.55
CA VAL A 758 -2.47 22.98 -16.92
C VAL A 758 -1.33 23.99 -17.10
N ASP A 759 -1.23 24.67 -18.25
CA ASP A 759 -0.22 25.71 -18.50
C ASP A 759 -0.38 26.91 -17.54
N GLN A 760 -1.60 27.36 -17.31
CA GLN A 760 -1.88 28.44 -16.34
C GLN A 760 -1.67 28.00 -14.89
N ARG A 761 -1.96 26.73 -14.56
CA ARG A 761 -1.71 26.15 -13.23
C ARG A 761 -0.22 26.00 -12.95
N TRP A 762 0.56 25.61 -13.96
CA TRP A 762 2.01 25.43 -13.90
C TRP A 762 2.77 26.76 -13.81
N THR A 763 2.42 27.74 -14.64
CA THR A 763 3.06 29.07 -14.64
C THR A 763 2.86 29.85 -13.34
N LYS A 764 1.88 29.47 -12.51
CA LYS A 764 1.62 30.04 -11.18
C LYS A 764 2.34 29.29 -10.05
N ALA A 765 3.60 28.89 -10.27
CA ALA A 765 4.39 28.25 -9.22
C ALA A 765 4.54 29.14 -7.96
N PRO A 766 4.52 28.57 -6.74
CA PRO A 766 4.80 29.31 -5.51
C PRO A 766 6.17 30.00 -5.55
N LYS A 767 6.28 31.18 -4.93
CA LYS A 767 7.56 31.84 -4.67
C LYS A 767 7.83 31.89 -3.18
N ILE A 768 9.11 31.86 -2.82
CA ILE A 768 9.56 31.98 -1.45
C ILE A 768 10.42 33.23 -1.30
N SER A 769 10.14 34.02 -0.27
CA SER A 769 11.04 35.06 0.23
C SER A 769 11.74 34.58 1.50
N TRP A 770 13.05 34.84 1.58
CA TRP A 770 13.90 34.41 2.69
C TRP A 770 14.33 35.63 3.51
N ASP A 771 14.19 35.57 4.84
CA ASP A 771 14.76 36.58 5.73
C ASP A 771 16.24 36.31 6.02
N GLN A 772 16.89 37.21 6.78
CA GLN A 772 18.31 37.07 7.14
C GLN A 772 18.61 35.81 7.98
N ASN A 773 17.60 35.26 8.67
CA ASN A 773 17.70 34.04 9.46
C ASN A 773 17.28 32.79 8.67
N ARG A 774 17.06 32.91 7.35
CA ARG A 774 16.53 31.85 6.47
C ARG A 774 15.20 31.29 6.96
N HIS A 775 14.38 32.12 7.60
CA HIS A 775 12.95 31.86 7.67
C HIS A 775 12.32 32.22 6.33
N PHE A 776 11.30 31.45 5.96
CA PHE A 776 10.66 31.58 4.68
C PHE A 776 9.25 32.13 4.82
N THR A 777 8.84 32.93 3.84
CA THR A 777 7.46 33.35 3.63
C THR A 777 7.06 33.00 2.20
N LEU A 778 5.85 32.50 2.03
CA LEU A 778 5.29 32.22 0.70
C LEU A 778 4.68 33.49 0.13
N ALA A 779 5.01 33.83 -1.11
CA ALA A 779 4.58 35.03 -1.83
C ALA A 779 3.94 34.68 -3.19
#